data_AF-A0A7E4V304-F1
#
_entry.id   AF-A0A7E4V304-F1
#
_cell.length_a   1.000
_cell.length_b   1.000
_cell.length_c   1.000
_cell.angle_alpha   90.00
_cell.angle_beta   90.00
_cell.angle_gamma   90.00
#
_symmetry.space_group_name_H-M   'P 1'
#
loop_
_entity.id
_entity.type
_entity.pdbx_description
1 polymer ?
#
loop_
_entity_poly.entity_id
_entity_poly.type
_entity_poly.pdbx_seq_one_letter_code
_entity_poly.pdbx_strand_id
1 'polypeptide(L)'
;MTTNSQLTVAVRIRPLNDIEKQRKSIQCVHPLDNQEEVHAATTAPLMDFVVAGYNATVFAYGPTGSGKTYTMVGQEKRPGLMMLLTRDLYEKINPHEFTVYLSYLEIYNEVIRDLLNPNAGVLDLLEDERGNVQVPGLSRVKAPNTSRIMQILQEGNSRRTQEPTAANKNSSRSHALLQVTLYKNSVQHGKLFLIDLAGSERASQTQNRGKRLKEGAAINRSLLALGNVINALSTGSKGRYVNYRDSKLTRLLKDSLGGNSKTCMIAHVTPSSFNYDETYNTLVYANRAKNITTRIAQNRPASADQQYVEAIKEMQKDALRKSNMVHAVSSVQLSSKDSDKSSSTSADREPLRPILKWNNSVNPTKNGPTSSSNSGGNNRFASLFNALKGQYLANTEKQHKLREKLLKANHEAYDVEMSRMSKMAILTAWEKHNKEADEKYSDVIERLKVDVTDQETRLAQLHELRLKIEKALRKGEEVGKSLESRMRALAKDPNQKEVIDFMLKMGQIDAEKMAIFSDSALQRLRLRKQENSLQKIQKYEQIADKLINSDDDGSNDHEKDYQEYRIFKNQLNYHLIPLRRDAPIMSWNSQFLARNQPNELQNALDLQMSNTFSINDFQLEEQKKKRKSITTVHLPRLTNTGAGAPEVQSDYGTDAPSTIVKLPPINASPV
;
A
#
# COMPACT_ATOMS: atom_id res chain seq x y z
N MET A 1 2.75 -11.01 -27.24
CA MET A 1 1.47 -10.78 -26.53
C MET A 1 1.75 -10.77 -25.04
N THR A 2 1.14 -9.85 -24.29
CA THR A 2 1.26 -9.75 -22.83
C THR A 2 -0.02 -10.24 -22.18
N THR A 3 0.07 -11.16 -21.22
CA THR A 3 -1.07 -11.68 -20.47
C THR A 3 -0.99 -11.28 -18.99
N ASN A 4 -2.12 -10.92 -18.39
CA ASN A 4 -2.18 -10.74 -16.95
C ASN A 4 -2.21 -12.11 -16.27
N SER A 5 -1.42 -12.31 -15.22
CA SER A 5 -1.48 -13.51 -14.37
C SER A 5 -1.62 -13.08 -12.91
N GLN A 6 -2.53 -13.70 -12.17
CA GLN A 6 -2.51 -13.59 -10.71
C GLN A 6 -1.36 -14.43 -10.14
N LEU A 7 -0.85 -14.00 -8.98
CA LEU A 7 0.15 -14.73 -8.21
C LEU A 7 -0.51 -15.93 -7.52
N THR A 8 0.02 -17.13 -7.76
CA THR A 8 -0.50 -18.37 -7.15
C THR A 8 0.00 -18.50 -5.71
N VAL A 9 -0.88 -18.80 -4.76
CA VAL A 9 -0.53 -18.94 -3.35
C VAL A 9 -0.95 -20.32 -2.84
N ALA A 10 0.01 -21.09 -2.36
CA ALA A 10 -0.21 -22.35 -1.66
C ALA A 10 0.11 -22.17 -0.17
N VAL A 11 -0.71 -22.76 0.70
CA VAL A 11 -0.45 -22.80 2.15
C VAL A 11 -0.01 -24.21 2.51
N ARG A 12 1.17 -24.36 3.11
CA ARG A 12 1.68 -25.64 3.60
C ARG A 12 1.77 -25.63 5.12
N ILE A 13 1.12 -26.61 5.74
CA ILE A 13 1.18 -26.87 7.18
C ILE A 13 2.20 -28.00 7.41
N ARG A 14 3.14 -27.84 8.34
CA ARG A 14 4.03 -28.94 8.73
C ARG A 14 3.50 -29.74 9.93
N PRO A 15 3.91 -31.01 10.13
CA PRO A 15 3.67 -31.71 11.39
C PRO A 15 4.29 -30.97 12.60
N LEU A 16 3.73 -31.19 13.79
CA LEU A 16 4.34 -30.74 15.05
C LEU A 16 5.70 -31.44 15.25
N ASN A 17 6.69 -30.71 15.75
CA ASN A 17 7.99 -31.26 16.16
C ASN A 17 7.93 -31.75 17.62
N ASP A 18 8.93 -32.50 18.07
CA ASP A 18 8.85 -33.19 19.38
C ASP A 18 8.84 -32.22 20.57
N ILE A 19 9.42 -31.03 20.44
CA ILE A 19 9.34 -29.95 21.46
C ILE A 19 7.91 -29.40 21.56
N GLU A 20 7.22 -29.29 20.42
CA GLU A 20 5.81 -28.87 20.38
C GLU A 20 4.89 -29.98 20.89
N LYS A 21 5.13 -31.25 20.55
CA LYS A 21 4.36 -32.42 21.04
C LYS A 21 4.47 -32.59 22.56
N GLN A 22 5.64 -32.33 23.14
CA GLN A 22 5.86 -32.47 24.59
C GLN A 22 5.08 -31.44 25.43
N ARG A 23 4.66 -30.32 24.83
CA ARG A 23 3.83 -29.29 25.49
C ARG A 23 2.36 -29.71 25.46
N LYS A 24 2.00 -30.64 26.35
CA LYS A 24 0.70 -31.35 26.42
C LYS A 24 -0.55 -30.46 26.24
N SER A 25 -1.08 -30.42 25.03
CA SER A 25 -2.51 -30.40 24.68
C SER A 25 -2.64 -30.30 23.15
N ILE A 26 -3.76 -30.77 22.60
CA ILE A 26 -4.13 -30.81 21.15
C ILE A 26 -3.69 -32.09 20.40
N GLN A 27 -4.69 -32.86 19.95
CA GLN A 27 -4.56 -33.75 18.78
C GLN A 27 -4.60 -32.91 17.50
N CYS A 28 -3.59 -33.03 16.64
CA CYS A 28 -3.64 -32.44 15.29
C CYS A 28 -4.07 -33.50 14.27
N VAL A 29 -5.02 -33.13 13.40
CA VAL A 29 -5.29 -33.85 12.15
C VAL A 29 -4.18 -33.47 11.15
N HIS A 30 -3.76 -34.47 10.37
CA HIS A 30 -2.55 -34.48 9.54
C HIS A 30 -2.38 -33.31 8.54
N PRO A 31 -1.12 -32.94 8.25
CA PRO A 31 -0.62 -32.76 6.89
C PRO A 31 0.07 -34.07 6.43
N LEU A 32 -0.36 -34.63 5.30
CA LEU A 32 0.23 -35.86 4.73
C LEU A 32 1.20 -35.57 3.57
N ASP A 33 1.15 -34.37 3.00
CA ASP A 33 1.74 -34.05 1.71
C ASP A 33 3.26 -34.28 1.65
N ASN A 34 3.67 -35.26 0.85
CA ASN A 34 5.07 -35.45 0.51
C ASN A 34 5.58 -34.33 -0.43
N GLN A 35 6.88 -34.31 -0.74
CA GLN A 35 7.48 -33.20 -1.48
C GLN A 35 6.97 -33.17 -2.93
N GLU A 36 6.75 -34.36 -3.47
CA GLU A 36 6.32 -34.68 -4.82
C GLU A 36 4.86 -34.26 -5.04
N GLU A 37 3.97 -34.54 -4.09
CA GLU A 37 2.57 -34.08 -4.07
C GLU A 37 2.46 -32.56 -4.03
N VAL A 38 3.20 -31.90 -3.13
CA VAL A 38 3.24 -30.43 -3.07
C VAL A 38 3.76 -29.84 -4.38
N HIS A 39 4.79 -30.45 -4.97
CA HIS A 39 5.33 -30.04 -6.25
C HIS A 39 4.30 -30.17 -7.38
N ALA A 40 3.68 -31.34 -7.53
CA ALA A 40 2.69 -31.65 -8.55
C ALA A 40 1.46 -30.72 -8.45
N ALA A 41 0.95 -30.48 -7.24
CA ALA A 41 -0.23 -29.66 -7.01
C ALA A 41 0.00 -28.16 -7.18
N THR A 42 1.25 -27.67 -7.13
CA THR A 42 1.52 -26.21 -7.06
C THR A 42 2.48 -25.67 -8.11
N THR A 43 3.59 -26.35 -8.38
CA THR A 43 4.74 -25.75 -9.08
C THR A 43 5.14 -26.49 -10.36
N ALA A 44 4.78 -27.76 -10.52
CA ALA A 44 5.00 -28.51 -11.77
C ALA A 44 4.45 -27.79 -13.03
N PRO A 45 3.27 -27.13 -13.01
CA PRO A 45 2.77 -26.38 -14.17
C PRO A 45 3.64 -25.18 -14.57
N LEU A 46 4.55 -24.70 -13.72
CA LEU A 46 5.44 -23.58 -14.05
C LEU A 46 6.53 -23.99 -15.06
N MET A 47 6.90 -25.28 -15.13
CA MET A 47 7.96 -25.73 -16.02
C MET A 47 7.58 -25.56 -17.49
N ASP A 48 6.30 -25.76 -17.84
CA ASP A 48 5.81 -25.54 -19.20
C ASP A 48 5.93 -24.06 -19.62
N PHE A 49 5.76 -23.12 -18.68
CA PHE A 49 5.99 -21.70 -18.94
C PHE A 49 7.48 -21.39 -19.13
N VAL A 50 8.37 -21.96 -18.31
CA VAL A 50 9.82 -21.74 -18.45
C VAL A 50 10.35 -22.30 -19.78
N VAL A 51 9.91 -23.50 -20.17
CA VAL A 51 10.26 -24.14 -21.46
C VAL A 51 9.65 -23.38 -22.65
N ALA A 52 8.46 -22.80 -22.50
CA ALA A 52 7.86 -21.91 -23.51
C ALA A 52 8.55 -20.52 -23.61
N GLY A 53 9.51 -20.21 -22.75
CA GLY A 53 10.30 -18.97 -22.79
C GLY A 53 9.73 -17.83 -21.95
N TYR A 54 8.98 -18.13 -20.90
CA TYR A 54 8.58 -17.17 -19.88
C TYR A 54 9.51 -17.22 -18.68
N ASN A 55 9.40 -16.23 -17.78
CA ASN A 55 10.03 -16.30 -16.46
C ASN A 55 9.04 -16.87 -15.45
N ALA A 56 9.53 -17.61 -14.46
CA ALA A 56 8.76 -18.09 -13.32
C ALA A 56 9.53 -17.89 -12.01
N THR A 57 8.79 -17.73 -10.92
CA THR A 57 9.36 -17.56 -9.57
C THR A 57 8.60 -18.43 -8.57
N VAL A 58 9.32 -19.17 -7.73
CA VAL A 58 8.78 -19.88 -6.56
C VAL A 58 9.49 -19.36 -5.32
N PHE A 59 8.74 -18.87 -4.33
CA PHE A 59 9.33 -18.46 -3.05
C PHE A 59 8.59 -19.03 -1.84
N ALA A 60 9.34 -19.53 -0.87
CA ALA A 60 8.82 -19.97 0.42
C ALA A 60 8.86 -18.83 1.44
N TYR A 61 7.75 -18.61 2.16
CA TYR A 61 7.59 -17.54 3.16
C TYR A 61 6.96 -18.08 4.45
N GLY A 62 7.18 -17.42 5.59
CA GLY A 62 6.66 -17.79 6.92
C GLY A 62 7.75 -17.76 8.01
N PRO A 63 7.41 -18.09 9.28
CA PRO A 63 8.34 -17.96 10.40
C PRO A 63 9.45 -19.02 10.40
N THR A 64 10.44 -18.84 11.28
CA THR A 64 11.53 -19.78 11.47
C THR A 64 11.04 -21.15 11.91
N GLY A 65 11.56 -22.17 11.23
CA GLY A 65 11.17 -23.55 11.50
C GLY A 65 9.76 -23.92 11.03
N SER A 66 9.03 -23.09 10.26
CA SER A 66 7.73 -23.49 9.67
C SER A 66 7.84 -24.50 8.52
N GLY A 67 9.04 -24.70 7.96
CA GLY A 67 9.31 -25.71 6.92
C GLY A 67 9.88 -25.18 5.61
N LYS A 68 10.06 -23.85 5.45
CA LYS A 68 10.56 -23.22 4.20
C LYS A 68 11.75 -23.93 3.55
N THR A 69 12.87 -24.05 4.27
CA THR A 69 14.09 -24.70 3.77
C THR A 69 13.89 -26.19 3.48
N TYR A 70 13.03 -26.89 4.25
CA TYR A 70 12.67 -28.29 3.96
C TYR A 70 11.87 -28.40 2.65
N THR A 71 10.97 -27.49 2.35
CA THR A 71 10.25 -27.48 1.06
C THR A 71 11.16 -27.09 -0.10
N MET A 72 11.99 -26.05 0.07
CA MET A 72 12.82 -25.53 -1.03
C MET A 72 14.04 -26.41 -1.32
N VAL A 73 14.82 -26.77 -0.30
CA VAL A 73 16.07 -27.54 -0.42
C VAL A 73 15.82 -29.04 -0.21
N GLY A 74 15.03 -29.39 0.81
CA GLY A 74 14.74 -30.79 1.16
C GLY A 74 15.86 -31.47 1.95
N GLN A 75 15.87 -32.79 1.86
CA GLN A 75 16.85 -33.70 2.45
C GLN A 75 17.35 -34.66 1.37
N GLU A 76 18.48 -35.32 1.61
CA GLU A 76 19.10 -36.26 0.65
C GLU A 76 18.12 -37.35 0.15
N LYS A 77 17.31 -37.92 1.05
CA LYS A 77 16.30 -38.94 0.72
C LYS A 77 14.93 -38.36 0.30
N ARG A 78 14.74 -37.05 0.40
CA ARG A 78 13.47 -36.33 0.15
C ARG A 78 13.76 -34.95 -0.46
N PRO A 79 14.07 -34.88 -1.76
CA PRO A 79 14.49 -33.64 -2.41
C PRO A 79 13.47 -32.52 -2.26
N GLY A 80 13.95 -31.27 -2.22
CA GLY A 80 13.11 -30.08 -2.25
C GLY A 80 12.77 -29.63 -3.66
N LEU A 81 11.94 -28.60 -3.75
CA LEU A 81 11.50 -28.00 -5.01
C LEU A 81 12.68 -27.54 -5.89
N MET A 82 13.84 -27.18 -5.33
CA MET A 82 15.04 -26.87 -6.10
C MET A 82 15.55 -28.05 -6.93
N MET A 83 15.46 -29.28 -6.42
CA MET A 83 15.81 -30.51 -7.16
C MET A 83 14.65 -31.02 -8.01
N LEU A 84 13.41 -30.95 -7.51
CA LEU A 84 12.23 -31.44 -8.24
C LEU A 84 11.98 -30.61 -9.51
N LEU A 85 11.88 -29.28 -9.42
CA LEU A 85 11.65 -28.41 -10.58
C LEU A 85 12.80 -28.46 -11.59
N THR A 86 14.04 -28.66 -11.14
CA THR A 86 15.16 -28.81 -12.07
C THR A 86 15.21 -30.18 -12.73
N ARG A 87 14.74 -31.25 -12.08
CA ARG A 87 14.53 -32.57 -12.72
C ARG A 87 13.45 -32.48 -13.79
N ASP A 88 12.27 -31.96 -13.45
CA ASP A 88 11.15 -31.75 -14.37
C ASP A 88 11.55 -30.86 -15.58
N LEU A 89 12.44 -29.88 -15.38
CA LEU A 89 13.01 -29.09 -16.48
C LEU A 89 13.81 -29.97 -17.47
N TYR A 90 14.66 -30.88 -16.98
CA TYR A 90 15.42 -31.79 -17.85
C TYR A 90 14.55 -32.83 -18.56
N GLU A 91 13.44 -33.25 -17.95
CA GLU A 91 12.46 -34.14 -18.59
C GLU A 91 11.72 -33.46 -19.75
N LYS A 92 11.64 -32.11 -19.75
CA LYS A 92 10.88 -31.31 -20.74
C LYS A 92 11.73 -30.59 -21.80
N ILE A 93 13.05 -30.54 -21.67
CA ILE A 93 13.95 -29.88 -22.65
C ILE A 93 14.74 -30.89 -23.48
N ASN A 94 15.03 -30.55 -24.73
CA ASN A 94 16.01 -31.27 -25.54
C ASN A 94 17.44 -30.76 -25.21
N PRO A 95 18.36 -31.61 -24.67
CA PRO A 95 19.71 -31.19 -24.32
C PRO A 95 20.58 -30.69 -25.49
N HIS A 96 20.20 -30.97 -26.74
CA HIS A 96 20.88 -30.47 -27.93
C HIS A 96 20.47 -29.05 -28.32
N GLU A 97 19.24 -28.64 -27.98
CA GLU A 97 18.69 -27.31 -28.30
C GLU A 97 18.87 -26.32 -27.13
N PHE A 98 18.82 -26.84 -25.90
CA PHE A 98 18.81 -26.06 -24.68
C PHE A 98 20.09 -26.23 -23.84
N THR A 99 20.52 -25.15 -23.20
CA THR A 99 21.61 -25.17 -22.20
C THR A 99 21.14 -24.51 -20.91
N VAL A 100 21.43 -25.14 -19.77
CA VAL A 100 21.03 -24.67 -18.44
C VAL A 100 22.23 -24.11 -17.69
N TYR A 101 22.07 -22.91 -17.13
CA TYR A 101 23.03 -22.27 -16.22
C TYR A 101 22.40 -22.00 -14.86
N LEU A 102 23.15 -22.28 -13.79
CA LEU A 102 22.78 -21.97 -12.42
C LEU A 102 23.61 -20.82 -11.87
N SER A 103 22.96 -19.92 -11.17
CA SER A 103 23.56 -18.95 -10.26
C SER A 103 22.92 -19.13 -8.89
N TYR A 104 23.70 -19.11 -7.81
CA TYR A 104 23.16 -19.28 -6.46
C TYR A 104 23.77 -18.22 -5.55
N LEU A 105 22.92 -17.40 -4.93
CA LEU A 105 23.35 -16.34 -4.02
C LEU A 105 22.62 -16.44 -2.69
N GLU A 106 23.21 -15.82 -1.67
CA GLU A 106 22.50 -15.41 -0.46
C GLU A 106 22.47 -13.89 -0.28
N ILE A 107 21.43 -13.43 0.41
CA ILE A 107 21.32 -12.07 0.93
C ILE A 107 21.33 -12.18 2.45
N TYR A 108 22.41 -11.71 3.06
CA TYR A 108 22.60 -11.69 4.51
C TYR A 108 22.98 -10.28 4.93
N ASN A 109 22.25 -9.68 5.88
CA ASN A 109 22.50 -8.30 6.35
C ASN A 109 22.58 -7.25 5.21
N GLU A 110 21.71 -7.33 4.19
CA GLU A 110 21.73 -6.50 2.96
C GLU A 110 23.03 -6.59 2.12
N VAL A 111 23.87 -7.59 2.38
CA VAL A 111 25.04 -7.97 1.58
C VAL A 111 24.68 -9.16 0.70
N ILE A 112 25.02 -9.08 -0.60
CA ILE A 112 24.87 -10.21 -1.53
C ILE A 112 26.20 -10.97 -1.54
N ARG A 113 26.14 -12.29 -1.36
CA ARG A 113 27.29 -13.21 -1.48
C ARG A 113 26.97 -14.29 -2.51
N ASP A 114 27.97 -14.66 -3.31
CA ASP A 114 27.88 -15.77 -4.26
C ASP A 114 28.15 -17.10 -3.53
N LEU A 115 27.18 -18.02 -3.57
CA LEU A 115 27.31 -19.33 -2.93
C LEU A 115 28.10 -20.33 -3.80
N LEU A 116 28.28 -20.07 -5.09
CA LEU A 116 29.04 -20.92 -6.01
C LEU A 116 30.49 -20.44 -6.19
N ASN A 117 30.77 -19.15 -5.97
CA ASN A 117 32.12 -18.59 -5.96
C ASN A 117 32.39 -17.74 -4.69
N PRO A 118 32.87 -18.32 -3.58
CA PRO A 118 33.14 -17.57 -2.34
C PRO A 118 34.26 -16.52 -2.50
N ASN A 119 35.13 -16.67 -3.50
CA ASN A 119 36.21 -15.72 -3.79
C ASN A 119 35.73 -14.46 -4.53
N ALA A 120 34.45 -14.40 -4.94
CA ALA A 120 33.87 -13.22 -5.59
C ALA A 120 33.70 -12.01 -4.64
N GLY A 121 33.79 -12.23 -3.32
CA GLY A 121 33.62 -11.18 -2.32
C GLY A 121 32.16 -10.73 -2.17
N VAL A 122 31.96 -9.44 -1.92
CA VAL A 122 30.64 -8.81 -1.82
C VAL A 122 30.16 -8.36 -3.20
N LEU A 123 28.93 -8.73 -3.55
CA LEU A 123 28.31 -8.33 -4.80
C LEU A 123 27.31 -7.16 -4.62
N ASP A 124 27.25 -6.32 -5.64
CA ASP A 124 26.29 -5.22 -5.73
C ASP A 124 25.24 -5.43 -6.82
N LEU A 125 24.18 -4.64 -6.73
CA LEU A 125 22.96 -4.80 -7.50
C LEU A 125 22.72 -3.53 -8.34
N LEU A 126 22.83 -3.69 -9.66
CA LEU A 126 22.63 -2.64 -10.65
C LEU A 126 21.28 -2.78 -11.36
N GLU A 127 20.75 -1.65 -11.83
CA GLU A 127 19.59 -1.58 -12.72
C GLU A 127 20.09 -1.10 -14.09
N ASP A 128 19.68 -1.77 -15.18
CA ASP A 128 19.96 -1.30 -16.54
C ASP A 128 19.01 -0.15 -16.96
N GLU A 129 19.25 0.45 -18.12
CA GLU A 129 18.43 1.55 -18.67
C GLU A 129 16.95 1.16 -18.89
N ARG A 130 16.66 -0.14 -19.00
CA ARG A 130 15.30 -0.68 -19.14
C ARG A 130 14.67 -1.01 -17.77
N GLY A 131 15.43 -0.82 -16.69
CA GLY A 131 15.02 -1.07 -15.32
C GLY A 131 15.12 -2.53 -14.89
N ASN A 132 15.77 -3.40 -15.66
CA ASN A 132 16.01 -4.79 -15.25
C ASN A 132 17.11 -4.82 -14.18
N VAL A 133 16.92 -5.67 -13.17
CA VAL A 133 17.89 -5.83 -12.08
C VAL A 133 18.90 -6.93 -12.41
N GLN A 134 20.18 -6.63 -12.24
CA GLN A 134 21.28 -7.60 -12.37
C GLN A 134 22.27 -7.50 -11.20
N VAL A 135 23.00 -8.59 -10.98
CA VAL A 135 24.10 -8.69 -10.02
C VAL A 135 25.38 -8.97 -10.82
N PRO A 136 26.18 -7.95 -11.18
CA PRO A 136 27.47 -8.15 -11.82
C PRO A 136 28.39 -9.00 -10.94
N GLY A 137 29.26 -9.80 -11.57
CA GLY A 137 30.17 -10.71 -10.84
C GLY A 137 29.53 -11.99 -10.32
N LEU A 138 28.20 -12.12 -10.30
CA LEU A 138 27.52 -13.36 -9.94
C LEU A 138 27.87 -14.47 -10.94
N SER A 139 28.42 -15.57 -10.42
CA SER A 139 28.86 -16.72 -11.21
C SER A 139 27.69 -17.43 -11.90
N ARG A 140 27.98 -18.02 -13.06
CA ARG A 140 27.03 -18.79 -13.87
C ARG A 140 27.65 -20.14 -14.19
N VAL A 141 27.27 -21.17 -13.45
CA VAL A 141 27.80 -22.52 -13.60
C VAL A 141 26.93 -23.29 -14.59
N LYS A 142 27.51 -23.81 -15.66
CA LYS A 142 26.81 -24.69 -16.61
C LYS A 142 26.43 -25.99 -15.91
N ALA A 143 25.15 -26.35 -15.97
CA ALA A 143 24.68 -27.68 -15.63
C ALA A 143 24.30 -28.40 -16.92
N PRO A 144 24.87 -29.58 -17.22
CA PRO A 144 24.46 -30.41 -18.35
C PRO A 144 23.41 -31.47 -17.99
N ASN A 145 23.24 -31.77 -16.69
CA ASN A 145 22.35 -32.81 -16.19
C ASN A 145 21.94 -32.55 -14.72
N THR A 146 20.98 -33.34 -14.24
CA THR A 146 20.45 -33.30 -12.86
C THR A 146 21.52 -33.63 -11.81
N SER A 147 22.45 -34.56 -12.09
CA SER A 147 23.54 -34.92 -11.18
C SER A 147 24.45 -33.73 -10.87
N ARG A 148 24.80 -32.91 -11.87
CA ARG A 148 25.59 -31.68 -11.64
C ARG A 148 24.80 -30.61 -10.89
N ILE A 149 23.48 -30.53 -11.07
CA ILE A 149 22.65 -29.63 -10.24
C ILE A 149 22.67 -30.07 -8.78
N MET A 150 22.55 -31.36 -8.49
CA MET A 150 22.63 -31.88 -7.13
C MET A 150 23.94 -31.48 -6.44
N GLN A 151 25.07 -31.61 -7.14
CA GLN A 151 26.37 -31.14 -6.66
C GLN A 151 26.38 -29.62 -6.42
N ILE A 152 25.93 -28.81 -7.37
CA ILE A 152 25.87 -27.34 -7.25
C ILE A 152 25.02 -26.91 -6.03
N LEU A 153 23.90 -27.59 -5.78
CA LEU A 153 23.06 -27.34 -4.61
C LEU A 153 23.72 -27.80 -3.31
N GLN A 154 24.39 -28.96 -3.28
CA GLN A 154 25.13 -29.42 -2.10
C GLN A 154 26.28 -28.45 -1.76
N GLU A 155 27.08 -28.05 -2.77
CA GLU A 155 28.15 -27.05 -2.66
C GLU A 155 27.60 -25.73 -2.08
N GLY A 156 26.57 -25.15 -2.70
CA GLY A 156 26.01 -23.87 -2.26
C GLY A 156 25.33 -23.90 -0.88
N ASN A 157 24.59 -24.97 -0.57
CA ASN A 157 23.97 -25.11 0.75
C ASN A 157 25.00 -25.35 1.87
N SER A 158 26.09 -26.06 1.58
CA SER A 158 27.19 -26.22 2.57
C SER A 158 27.79 -24.85 2.94
N ARG A 159 28.03 -23.98 1.97
CA ARG A 159 28.60 -22.63 2.16
C ARG A 159 27.65 -21.68 2.88
N ARG A 160 26.34 -21.73 2.59
CA ARG A 160 25.27 -21.03 3.35
C ARG A 160 25.23 -21.43 4.84
N THR A 161 25.85 -22.55 5.22
CA THR A 161 25.80 -23.11 6.58
C THR A 161 27.05 -22.82 7.42
N GLN A 162 28.07 -22.13 6.89
CA GLN A 162 29.44 -22.14 7.44
C GLN A 162 29.90 -20.94 8.32
N GLU A 163 29.02 -20.09 8.89
CA GLU A 163 29.43 -19.16 9.96
C GLU A 163 29.19 -19.76 11.36
N PRO A 164 30.23 -20.17 12.12
CA PRO A 164 30.06 -20.85 13.40
C PRO A 164 29.78 -19.85 14.55
N THR A 165 28.52 -19.79 15.02
CA THR A 165 28.25 -19.39 16.42
C THR A 165 27.31 -20.39 17.10
N ALA A 166 27.51 -20.61 18.40
CA ALA A 166 27.13 -21.82 19.15
C ALA A 166 25.62 -22.05 19.42
N ALA A 167 24.71 -21.62 18.55
CA ALA A 167 23.28 -21.95 18.62
C ALA A 167 22.67 -21.91 17.21
N ASN A 168 22.60 -23.07 16.55
CA ASN A 168 22.49 -23.11 15.10
C ASN A 168 21.03 -23.13 14.57
N LYS A 169 20.70 -22.18 13.69
CA LYS A 169 19.66 -22.35 12.65
C LYS A 169 19.90 -21.37 11.48
N ASN A 170 21.08 -21.43 10.86
CA ASN A 170 21.56 -20.40 9.93
C ASN A 170 20.57 -20.04 8.78
N SER A 171 19.78 -21.00 8.28
CA SER A 171 18.81 -20.75 7.21
C SER A 171 17.63 -19.83 7.59
N SER A 172 17.43 -19.50 8.87
CA SER A 172 16.47 -18.46 9.25
C SER A 172 16.96 -17.04 9.01
N ARG A 173 18.25 -16.86 8.69
CA ARG A 173 18.92 -15.55 8.78
C ARG A 173 19.46 -14.98 7.46
N SER A 174 19.58 -15.81 6.42
CA SER A 174 19.86 -15.35 5.06
C SER A 174 18.77 -15.81 4.10
N HIS A 175 18.43 -14.96 3.12
CA HIS A 175 17.58 -15.38 1.99
C HIS A 175 18.47 -16.05 0.96
N ALA A 176 18.15 -17.27 0.53
CA ALA A 176 18.85 -17.90 -0.58
C ALA A 176 18.02 -17.87 -1.86
N LEU A 177 18.67 -17.57 -2.97
CA LEU A 177 18.04 -17.34 -4.26
C LEU A 177 18.81 -18.08 -5.34
N LEU A 178 18.24 -19.21 -5.79
CA LEU A 178 18.74 -19.98 -6.91
C LEU A 178 18.09 -19.46 -8.19
N GLN A 179 18.89 -18.99 -9.13
CA GLN A 179 18.46 -18.64 -10.48
C GLN A 179 18.88 -19.74 -11.45
N VAL A 180 17.91 -20.39 -12.08
CA VAL A 180 18.10 -21.30 -13.20
C VAL A 180 17.80 -20.53 -14.48
N THR A 181 18.77 -20.44 -15.38
CA THR A 181 18.64 -19.69 -16.64
C THR A 181 18.71 -20.68 -17.80
N LEU A 182 17.63 -20.72 -18.58
CA LEU A 182 17.49 -21.58 -19.75
C LEU A 182 17.87 -20.78 -21.00
N TYR A 183 18.85 -21.29 -21.76
CA TYR A 183 19.23 -20.77 -23.07
C TYR A 183 18.75 -21.73 -24.15
N LYS A 184 18.23 -21.20 -25.27
CA LYS A 184 17.83 -21.92 -26.48
C LYS A 184 18.70 -21.41 -27.62
N ASN A 185 19.49 -22.26 -28.28
CA ASN A 185 20.40 -21.86 -29.36
C ASN A 185 21.25 -20.62 -29.01
N SER A 186 21.91 -20.64 -27.84
CA SER A 186 22.71 -19.54 -27.28
C SER A 186 21.98 -18.23 -26.94
N VAL A 187 20.66 -18.13 -27.14
CA VAL A 187 19.82 -17.01 -26.72
C VAL A 187 19.18 -17.30 -25.37
N GLN A 188 19.14 -16.32 -24.46
CA GLN A 188 18.45 -16.47 -23.17
C GLN A 188 16.94 -16.59 -23.39
N HIS A 189 16.36 -17.73 -23.02
CA HIS A 189 14.98 -18.12 -23.35
C HIS A 189 14.05 -18.04 -22.14
N GLY A 190 14.45 -18.60 -20.99
CA GLY A 190 13.63 -18.62 -19.77
C GLY A 190 14.44 -18.41 -18.51
N LYS A 191 13.79 -17.96 -17.43
CA LYS A 191 14.38 -17.90 -16.08
C LYS A 191 13.43 -18.52 -15.07
N LEU A 192 13.98 -19.29 -14.15
CA LEU A 192 13.30 -19.81 -12.98
C LEU A 192 14.04 -19.35 -11.72
N PHE A 193 13.35 -18.64 -10.84
CA PHE A 193 13.87 -18.20 -9.56
C PHE A 193 13.28 -19.04 -8.43
N LEU A 194 14.12 -19.73 -7.65
CA LEU A 194 13.72 -20.57 -6.52
C LEU A 194 14.30 -20.00 -5.24
N ILE A 195 13.44 -19.58 -4.32
CA ILE A 195 13.80 -18.66 -3.23
C ILE A 195 13.38 -19.21 -1.87
N ASP A 196 14.35 -19.40 -0.98
CA ASP A 196 14.16 -19.75 0.43
C ASP A 196 14.39 -18.51 1.27
N LEU A 197 13.31 -17.83 1.67
CA LEU A 197 13.39 -16.60 2.46
C LEU A 197 13.80 -16.89 3.91
N ALA A 198 14.32 -15.87 4.59
CA ALA A 198 14.58 -15.86 6.03
C ALA A 198 13.29 -15.99 6.87
N GLY A 199 13.44 -16.12 8.19
CA GLY A 199 12.32 -16.13 9.15
C GLY A 199 11.56 -14.80 9.19
N SER A 200 10.22 -14.85 9.13
CA SER A 200 9.34 -13.68 9.22
C SER A 200 8.96 -13.27 10.65
N GLU A 201 9.46 -13.98 11.67
CA GLU A 201 9.11 -13.74 13.07
C GLU A 201 9.66 -12.42 13.64
N ARG A 202 8.90 -11.82 14.55
CA ARG A 202 9.26 -10.52 15.15
C ARG A 202 10.49 -10.64 16.06
N ALA A 203 11.43 -9.70 15.90
CA ALA A 203 12.65 -9.63 16.72
C ALA A 203 12.38 -9.60 18.24
N SER A 204 11.23 -9.08 18.68
CA SER A 204 10.80 -9.04 20.09
C SER A 204 10.57 -10.42 20.72
N GLN A 205 10.36 -11.47 19.93
CA GLN A 205 10.30 -12.85 20.43
C GLN A 205 11.69 -13.50 20.57
N THR A 206 12.76 -12.80 20.19
CA THR A 206 14.13 -13.34 20.22
C THR A 206 14.96 -12.67 21.31
N GLN A 207 15.61 -13.48 22.16
CA GLN A 207 16.52 -13.04 23.23
C GLN A 207 17.90 -12.58 22.67
N ASN A 208 17.89 -11.77 21.60
CA ASN A 208 19.09 -11.37 20.87
C ASN A 208 19.64 -10.02 21.36
N ARG A 209 20.87 -10.03 21.90
CA ARG A 209 21.64 -8.82 22.25
C ARG A 209 22.82 -8.60 21.29
N GLY A 210 23.31 -7.35 21.20
CA GLY A 210 24.54 -7.02 20.45
C GLY A 210 24.44 -7.19 18.93
N LYS A 211 25.47 -7.77 18.29
CA LYS A 211 25.53 -7.97 16.82
C LYS A 211 24.27 -8.70 16.27
N ARG A 212 23.73 -9.66 17.03
CA ARG A 212 22.54 -10.44 16.67
C ARG A 212 21.26 -9.60 16.58
N LEU A 213 21.19 -8.46 17.28
CA LEU A 213 20.07 -7.52 17.17
C LEU A 213 20.14 -6.73 15.85
N LYS A 214 21.33 -6.28 15.44
CA LYS A 214 21.55 -5.61 14.14
C LYS A 214 21.23 -6.54 12.96
N GLU A 215 21.69 -7.79 13.07
CA GLU A 215 21.41 -8.89 12.14
C GLU A 215 19.88 -9.16 12.01
N GLY A 216 19.19 -9.35 13.14
CA GLY A 216 17.74 -9.51 13.19
C GLY A 216 16.97 -8.31 12.62
N ALA A 217 17.47 -7.09 12.82
CA ALA A 217 16.89 -5.88 12.25
C ALA A 217 17.06 -5.79 10.71
N ALA A 218 18.17 -6.28 10.15
CA ALA A 218 18.38 -6.33 8.70
C ALA A 218 17.49 -7.38 8.02
N ILE A 219 17.35 -8.57 8.62
CA ILE A 219 16.40 -9.60 8.16
C ILE A 219 14.98 -9.03 8.13
N ASN A 220 14.54 -8.44 9.24
CA ASN A 220 13.21 -7.84 9.33
C ASN A 220 13.03 -6.66 8.36
N ARG A 221 14.06 -5.86 8.07
CA ARG A 221 14.00 -4.79 7.05
C ARG A 221 13.64 -5.34 5.68
N SER A 222 14.31 -6.41 5.23
CA SER A 222 14.07 -7.00 3.91
C SER A 222 12.67 -7.62 3.76
N LEU A 223 12.15 -8.27 4.81
CA LEU A 223 10.79 -8.84 4.81
C LEU A 223 9.69 -7.79 5.02
N LEU A 224 9.97 -6.71 5.75
CA LEU A 224 9.09 -5.55 5.87
C LEU A 224 8.99 -4.80 4.53
N ALA A 225 10.11 -4.60 3.83
CA ALA A 225 10.13 -4.04 2.49
C ALA A 225 9.30 -4.92 1.52
N LEU A 226 9.50 -6.24 1.56
CA LEU A 226 8.68 -7.20 0.81
C LEU A 226 7.18 -7.07 1.14
N GLY A 227 6.85 -6.85 2.42
CA GLY A 227 5.48 -6.64 2.87
C GLY A 227 4.87 -5.35 2.32
N ASN A 228 5.62 -4.26 2.33
CA ASN A 228 5.20 -2.98 1.76
C ASN A 228 4.97 -3.09 0.24
N VAL A 229 5.84 -3.81 -0.47
CA VAL A 229 5.69 -4.12 -1.90
C VAL A 229 4.42 -4.94 -2.16
N ILE A 230 4.22 -6.04 -1.43
CA ILE A 230 3.04 -6.91 -1.57
C ILE A 230 1.74 -6.15 -1.25
N ASN A 231 1.73 -5.37 -0.17
CA ASN A 231 0.61 -4.50 0.19
C ASN A 231 0.31 -3.50 -0.95
N ALA A 232 1.31 -2.78 -1.47
CA ALA A 232 1.12 -1.77 -2.51
C ALA A 232 0.64 -2.36 -3.85
N LEU A 233 1.07 -3.59 -4.20
CA LEU A 233 0.62 -4.30 -5.40
C LEU A 233 -0.79 -4.89 -5.23
N SER A 234 -1.12 -5.42 -4.04
CA SER A 234 -2.41 -6.07 -3.76
C SER A 234 -3.62 -5.14 -3.83
N THR A 235 -3.44 -3.82 -3.65
CA THR A 235 -4.55 -2.85 -3.71
C THR A 235 -4.96 -2.45 -5.13
N GLY A 236 -4.39 -3.06 -6.17
CA GLY A 236 -4.81 -2.91 -7.57
C GLY A 236 -4.71 -1.49 -8.16
N SER A 237 -4.11 -0.55 -7.43
CA SER A 237 -4.17 0.89 -7.71
C SER A 237 -3.22 1.26 -8.84
N LYS A 238 -3.69 1.17 -10.09
CA LYS A 238 -2.93 1.53 -11.30
C LYS A 238 -2.29 2.92 -11.15
N GLY A 239 -0.95 2.97 -11.16
CA GLY A 239 -0.17 4.21 -11.05
C GLY A 239 0.39 4.52 -9.64
N ARG A 240 0.13 3.70 -8.62
CA ARG A 240 0.81 3.82 -7.32
C ARG A 240 2.28 3.42 -7.46
N TYR A 241 3.21 4.29 -7.04
CA TYR A 241 4.63 3.95 -6.97
C TYR A 241 4.88 2.86 -5.91
N VAL A 242 5.74 1.90 -6.24
CA VAL A 242 6.08 0.75 -5.38
C VAL A 242 7.57 0.80 -5.06
N ASN A 243 7.90 0.91 -3.77
CA ASN A 243 9.26 1.07 -3.28
C ASN A 243 10.07 -0.24 -3.31
N TYR A 244 10.38 -0.76 -4.49
CA TYR A 244 11.26 -1.95 -4.59
C TYR A 244 12.67 -1.70 -4.05
N ARG A 245 13.11 -0.44 -3.95
CA ARG A 245 14.47 -0.05 -3.53
C ARG A 245 14.73 -0.13 -2.02
N ASP A 246 13.71 -0.37 -1.20
CA ASP A 246 13.83 -0.41 0.28
C ASP A 246 14.65 -1.62 0.80
N SER A 247 14.91 -2.63 -0.05
CA SER A 247 15.88 -3.72 0.21
C SER A 247 16.46 -4.29 -1.09
N LYS A 248 17.65 -4.92 -1.04
CA LYS A 248 18.22 -5.66 -2.18
C LYS A 248 17.32 -6.83 -2.60
N LEU A 249 16.65 -7.48 -1.65
CA LEU A 249 15.68 -8.56 -1.90
C LEU A 249 14.51 -8.09 -2.77
N THR A 250 13.87 -6.96 -2.43
CA THR A 250 12.74 -6.43 -3.20
C THR A 250 13.13 -5.94 -4.59
N ARG A 251 14.37 -5.47 -4.78
CA ARG A 251 14.90 -5.15 -6.12
C ARG A 251 15.02 -6.42 -6.98
N LEU A 252 15.60 -7.51 -6.44
CA LEU A 252 15.67 -8.81 -7.13
C LEU A 252 14.28 -9.40 -7.43
N LEU A 253 13.31 -9.19 -6.54
CA LEU A 253 11.93 -9.65 -6.69
C LEU A 253 11.03 -8.74 -7.54
N LYS A 254 11.54 -7.61 -8.06
CA LYS A 254 10.75 -6.62 -8.80
C LYS A 254 9.94 -7.24 -9.95
N ASP A 255 10.63 -8.00 -10.81
CA ASP A 255 9.99 -8.68 -11.95
C ASP A 255 9.13 -9.87 -11.52
N SER A 256 9.45 -10.48 -10.37
CA SER A 256 8.69 -11.58 -9.79
C SER A 256 7.34 -11.14 -9.24
N LEU A 257 7.22 -9.94 -8.67
CA LEU A 257 6.00 -9.50 -7.99
C LEU A 257 5.16 -8.55 -8.84
N GLY A 258 5.76 -7.61 -9.57
CA GLY A 258 5.01 -6.62 -10.36
C GLY A 258 5.34 -6.58 -11.85
N GLY A 259 6.28 -7.41 -12.33
CA GLY A 259 6.78 -7.38 -13.70
C GLY A 259 6.44 -8.64 -14.50
N ASN A 260 7.43 -9.11 -15.26
CA ASN A 260 7.32 -10.25 -16.16
C ASN A 260 7.80 -11.56 -15.50
N SER A 261 6.96 -12.17 -14.66
CA SER A 261 7.16 -13.53 -14.15
C SER A 261 5.83 -14.19 -13.76
N LYS A 262 5.75 -15.53 -13.90
CA LYS A 262 4.70 -16.35 -13.29
C LYS A 262 5.12 -16.78 -11.90
N THR A 263 4.44 -16.28 -10.88
CA THR A 263 4.93 -16.39 -9.50
C THR A 263 4.03 -17.25 -8.62
N CYS A 264 4.66 -18.15 -7.88
CA CYS A 264 4.06 -18.99 -6.86
C CYS A 264 4.69 -18.69 -5.49
N MET A 265 3.85 -18.41 -4.50
CA MET A 265 4.23 -18.28 -3.09
C MET A 265 3.82 -19.53 -2.33
N ILE A 266 4.72 -20.10 -1.54
CA ILE A 266 4.41 -21.19 -0.61
C ILE A 266 4.51 -20.66 0.83
N ALA A 267 3.35 -20.35 1.38
CA ALA A 267 3.17 -19.84 2.73
C ALA A 267 3.23 -20.99 3.75
N HIS A 268 4.26 -21.01 4.58
CA HIS A 268 4.53 -22.08 5.53
C HIS A 268 4.07 -21.70 6.93
N VAL A 269 3.20 -22.52 7.51
CA VAL A 269 2.66 -22.33 8.86
C VAL A 269 2.87 -23.57 9.74
N THR A 270 2.79 -23.38 11.04
CA THR A 270 2.79 -24.47 12.03
C THR A 270 1.41 -24.55 12.69
N PRO A 271 0.88 -25.76 12.98
CA PRO A 271 -0.38 -25.93 13.70
C PRO A 271 -0.20 -25.72 15.22
N SER A 272 1.01 -25.40 15.70
CA SER A 272 1.26 -25.09 17.10
C SER A 272 0.56 -23.80 17.53
N SER A 273 -0.28 -23.89 18.57
CA SER A 273 -0.96 -22.75 19.20
C SER A 273 0.03 -21.69 19.73
N PHE A 274 1.24 -22.10 20.13
CA PHE A 274 2.30 -21.19 20.57
C PHE A 274 2.75 -20.20 19.47
N ASN A 275 2.57 -20.58 18.20
CA ASN A 275 2.94 -19.76 17.04
C ASN A 275 1.70 -19.16 16.33
N TYR A 276 0.56 -19.07 17.01
CA TYR A 276 -0.69 -18.52 16.47
C TYR A 276 -0.50 -17.18 15.76
N ASP A 277 0.13 -16.19 16.42
CA ASP A 277 0.39 -14.86 15.84
C ASP A 277 1.15 -14.93 14.51
N GLU A 278 2.21 -15.72 14.45
CA GLU A 278 3.08 -15.81 13.27
C GLU A 278 2.44 -16.63 12.14
N THR A 279 1.64 -17.64 12.48
CA THR A 279 0.78 -18.36 11.55
C THR A 279 -0.29 -17.43 10.97
N TYR A 280 -0.99 -16.65 11.81
CA TYR A 280 -1.98 -15.66 11.38
C TYR A 280 -1.37 -14.59 10.46
N ASN A 281 -0.24 -13.99 10.87
CA ASN A 281 0.48 -13.02 10.06
C ASN A 281 0.86 -13.60 8.68
N THR A 282 1.33 -14.85 8.65
CA THR A 282 1.68 -15.55 7.40
C THR A 282 0.47 -15.73 6.48
N LEU A 283 -0.69 -16.10 7.02
CA LEU A 283 -1.93 -16.28 6.26
C LEU A 283 -2.50 -14.95 5.74
N VAL A 284 -2.48 -13.88 6.55
CA VAL A 284 -2.88 -12.52 6.12
C VAL A 284 -2.00 -12.06 4.96
N TYR A 285 -0.70 -12.29 5.05
CA TYR A 285 0.28 -11.93 4.03
C TYR A 285 0.07 -12.73 2.73
N ALA A 286 -0.15 -14.04 2.86
CA ALA A 286 -0.48 -14.94 1.75
C ALA A 286 -1.78 -14.52 1.02
N ASN A 287 -2.82 -14.15 1.77
CA ASN A 287 -4.08 -13.67 1.21
C ASN A 287 -3.91 -12.37 0.42
N ARG A 288 -3.05 -11.44 0.87
CA ARG A 288 -2.73 -10.22 0.13
C ARG A 288 -1.92 -10.51 -1.14
N ALA A 289 -0.94 -11.42 -1.06
CA ALA A 289 -0.12 -11.81 -2.20
C ALA A 289 -0.94 -12.40 -3.36
N LYS A 290 -1.99 -13.16 -3.07
CA LYS A 290 -2.92 -13.73 -4.08
C LYS A 290 -3.53 -12.69 -5.02
N ASN A 291 -3.76 -11.47 -4.53
CA ASN A 291 -4.40 -10.39 -5.31
C ASN A 291 -3.43 -9.65 -6.24
N ILE A 292 -2.14 -9.97 -6.17
CA ILE A 292 -1.11 -9.38 -7.04
C ILE A 292 -1.29 -9.91 -8.47
N THR A 293 -1.26 -9.00 -9.44
CA THR A 293 -1.33 -9.32 -10.87
C THR A 293 -0.03 -8.93 -11.57
N THR A 294 0.68 -9.90 -12.14
CA THR A 294 1.87 -9.71 -12.98
C THR A 294 1.48 -9.57 -14.45
N ARG A 295 2.37 -8.98 -15.26
CA ARG A 295 2.22 -8.85 -16.72
C ARG A 295 3.24 -9.73 -17.42
N ILE A 296 2.81 -10.93 -17.77
CA ILE A 296 3.66 -11.96 -18.34
C ILE A 296 3.81 -11.74 -19.85
N ALA A 297 5.05 -11.81 -20.32
CA ALA A 297 5.44 -11.73 -21.71
C ALA A 297 6.51 -12.78 -22.01
N GLN A 298 6.42 -13.43 -23.16
CA GLN A 298 7.46 -14.36 -23.60
C GLN A 298 8.76 -13.58 -23.85
N ASN A 299 9.88 -14.05 -23.31
CA ASN A 299 11.18 -13.49 -23.61
C ASN A 299 11.49 -13.72 -25.09
N ARG A 300 11.98 -12.69 -25.79
CA ARG A 300 12.37 -12.76 -27.20
C ARG A 300 13.76 -12.15 -27.38
N PRO A 301 14.57 -12.66 -28.33
CA PRO A 301 15.81 -11.99 -28.69
C PRO A 301 15.52 -10.60 -29.26
N ALA A 302 16.40 -9.63 -28.96
CA ALA A 302 16.25 -8.25 -29.43
C ALA A 302 16.18 -8.13 -30.97
N SER A 303 16.74 -9.10 -31.71
CA SER A 303 16.66 -9.18 -33.17
C SER A 303 15.25 -9.46 -33.71
N ALA A 304 14.38 -10.11 -32.93
CA ALA A 304 13.00 -10.37 -33.35
C ALA A 304 12.12 -9.11 -33.30
N ASP A 305 12.45 -8.15 -32.43
CA ASP A 305 11.72 -6.89 -32.30
C ASP A 305 12.24 -5.81 -33.28
N GLN A 306 13.43 -5.96 -33.88
CA GLN A 306 13.97 -4.98 -34.85
C GLN A 306 13.04 -4.77 -36.04
N GLN A 307 12.53 -5.84 -36.66
CA GLN A 307 11.61 -5.75 -37.80
C GLN A 307 10.31 -5.00 -37.44
N TYR A 308 9.78 -5.20 -36.23
CA TYR A 308 8.59 -4.47 -35.77
C TYR A 308 8.91 -3.01 -35.44
N VAL A 309 10.07 -2.70 -34.86
CA VAL A 309 10.51 -1.33 -34.57
C VAL A 309 10.79 -0.55 -35.86
N GLU A 310 11.34 -1.20 -36.88
CA GLU A 310 11.56 -0.62 -38.21
C GLU A 310 10.22 -0.37 -38.92
N ALA A 311 9.32 -1.35 -38.96
CA ALA A 311 7.97 -1.18 -39.53
C ALA A 311 7.16 -0.07 -38.82
N ILE A 312 7.28 0.08 -37.49
CA ILE A 312 6.64 1.18 -36.75
C ILE A 312 7.27 2.54 -37.10
N LYS A 313 8.60 2.62 -37.22
CA LYS A 313 9.29 3.86 -37.66
C LYS A 313 8.93 4.23 -39.10
N GLU A 314 8.75 3.26 -39.96
CA GLU A 314 8.35 3.45 -41.36
C GLU A 314 6.90 3.94 -41.46
N MET A 315 5.96 3.30 -40.74
CA MET A 315 4.59 3.81 -40.60
C MET A 315 4.53 5.23 -40.01
N GLN A 316 5.38 5.55 -39.03
CA GLN A 316 5.47 6.91 -38.49
C GLN A 316 6.01 7.93 -39.51
N LYS A 317 7.02 7.57 -40.31
CA LYS A 317 7.51 8.41 -41.42
C LYS A 317 6.43 8.65 -42.47
N ASP A 318 5.67 7.62 -42.83
CA ASP A 318 4.60 7.74 -43.83
C ASP A 318 3.38 8.49 -43.31
N ALA A 319 3.05 8.38 -42.03
CA ALA A 319 2.07 9.26 -41.39
C ALA A 319 2.52 10.74 -41.43
N LEU A 320 3.80 11.02 -41.15
CA LEU A 320 4.37 12.36 -41.22
C LEU A 320 4.36 12.92 -42.66
N ARG A 321 4.71 12.10 -43.65
CA ARG A 321 4.63 12.45 -45.08
C ARG A 321 3.21 12.78 -45.51
N LYS A 322 2.22 11.96 -45.13
CA LYS A 322 0.80 12.22 -45.42
C LYS A 322 0.31 13.50 -44.74
N SER A 323 0.72 13.75 -43.49
CA SER A 323 0.42 14.99 -42.77
C SER A 323 0.98 16.23 -43.47
N ASN A 324 2.24 16.19 -43.90
CA ASN A 324 2.88 17.30 -44.61
C ASN A 324 2.26 17.54 -46.00
N MET A 325 1.84 16.48 -46.69
CA MET A 325 1.18 16.58 -47.99
C MET A 325 -0.22 17.24 -47.87
N VAL A 326 -0.97 16.93 -46.81
CA VAL A 326 -2.24 17.61 -46.51
C VAL A 326 -2.02 19.10 -46.20
N HIS A 327 -0.98 19.45 -45.44
CA HIS A 327 -0.63 20.85 -45.19
C HIS A 327 -0.23 21.62 -46.46
N ALA A 328 0.56 21.01 -47.36
CA ALA A 328 0.99 21.62 -48.60
C ALA A 328 -0.19 21.97 -49.54
N VAL A 329 -1.21 21.10 -49.60
CA VAL A 329 -2.41 21.34 -50.41
C VAL A 329 -3.26 22.49 -49.83
N SER A 330 -3.37 22.62 -48.50
CA SER A 330 -4.06 23.76 -47.88
C SER A 330 -3.34 25.10 -48.02
N SER A 331 -2.01 25.13 -48.17
CA SER A 331 -1.25 26.39 -48.26
C SER A 331 -1.38 27.14 -49.60
N VAL A 332 -1.83 26.49 -50.69
CA VAL A 332 -1.86 27.10 -52.03
C VAL A 332 -3.11 27.98 -52.27
N GLN A 333 -4.15 27.88 -51.43
CA GLN A 333 -5.42 28.60 -51.64
C GLN A 333 -5.59 29.90 -50.83
N LEU A 334 -4.59 30.32 -50.03
CA LEU A 334 -4.77 31.36 -49.00
C LEU A 334 -3.68 32.47 -48.99
N SER A 335 -3.02 32.74 -50.12
CA SER A 335 -2.06 33.85 -50.25
C SER A 335 -2.53 34.94 -51.24
N SER A 336 -3.70 35.54 -50.98
CA SER A 336 -4.10 36.79 -51.64
C SER A 336 -5.06 37.63 -50.78
N LYS A 337 -4.54 38.29 -49.75
CA LYS A 337 -4.77 39.72 -49.46
C LYS A 337 -4.12 40.22 -48.15
N ASP A 338 -3.41 41.33 -48.33
CA ASP A 338 -3.32 42.51 -47.46
C ASP A 338 -2.72 42.42 -46.04
N SER A 339 -1.55 43.07 -45.95
CA SER A 339 -1.04 43.91 -44.83
C SER A 339 -2.14 44.71 -44.11
N ASP A 340 -2.01 45.07 -42.82
CA ASP A 340 -1.04 46.09 -42.36
C ASP A 340 -1.03 46.24 -40.81
N LYS A 341 0.12 46.64 -40.21
CA LYS A 341 0.36 47.30 -38.87
C LYS A 341 -0.27 46.74 -37.56
N SER A 342 0.28 46.95 -36.35
CA SER A 342 1.63 47.31 -35.83
C SER A 342 1.64 47.29 -34.28
N SER A 343 2.80 47.01 -33.63
CA SER A 343 3.23 47.44 -32.26
C SER A 343 2.37 47.14 -31.00
N SER A 344 2.88 46.93 -29.77
CA SER A 344 4.24 46.70 -29.21
C SER A 344 4.16 46.38 -27.69
N THR A 345 5.22 45.76 -27.09
CA THR A 345 5.68 45.85 -25.66
C THR A 345 4.75 45.41 -24.49
N SER A 346 5.18 44.84 -23.34
CA SER A 346 6.47 44.25 -22.86
C SER A 346 6.34 43.62 -21.44
N ALA A 347 7.26 42.70 -21.09
CA ALA A 347 7.74 42.34 -19.72
C ALA A 347 6.91 41.44 -18.74
N ASP A 348 7.32 40.17 -18.67
CA ASP A 348 7.67 39.32 -17.49
C ASP A 348 6.88 39.32 -16.16
N ARG A 349 6.35 38.13 -15.80
CA ARG A 349 6.86 37.25 -14.71
C ARG A 349 6.10 35.91 -14.63
N GLU A 350 6.83 34.81 -14.51
CA GLU A 350 6.29 33.44 -14.29
C GLU A 350 6.39 33.04 -12.79
N PRO A 351 5.63 32.03 -12.29
CA PRO A 351 5.98 30.63 -12.55
C PRO A 351 4.83 29.62 -12.77
N LEU A 352 5.14 28.58 -13.55
CA LEU A 352 4.66 27.18 -13.48
C LEU A 352 3.14 26.87 -13.57
N ARG A 353 2.73 26.37 -14.76
CA ARG A 353 1.52 25.56 -14.97
C ARG A 353 1.84 24.30 -15.78
N PRO A 354 1.30 23.11 -15.44
CA PRO A 354 1.14 22.03 -16.39
C PRO A 354 0.03 22.35 -17.41
N ILE A 355 0.29 21.98 -18.66
CA ILE A 355 -0.50 22.37 -19.84
C ILE A 355 -1.62 21.35 -20.09
N LEU A 356 -2.86 21.82 -20.18
CA LEU A 356 -3.80 21.45 -21.25
C LEU A 356 -5.00 22.44 -21.23
N LYS A 357 -4.95 23.48 -22.07
CA LYS A 357 -6.12 24.31 -22.40
C LYS A 357 -6.50 24.00 -23.84
N TRP A 358 -7.65 23.38 -24.06
CA TRP A 358 -8.27 23.35 -25.38
C TRP A 358 -9.02 24.67 -25.62
N ASN A 359 -9.01 25.16 -26.85
CA ASN A 359 -9.45 26.51 -27.18
C ASN A 359 -10.98 26.66 -27.13
N ASN A 360 -11.43 27.78 -26.56
CA ASN A 360 -12.82 28.26 -26.65
C ASN A 360 -12.88 29.36 -27.71
N SER A 361 -13.49 29.09 -28.88
CA SER A 361 -14.08 30.14 -29.72
C SER A 361 -15.03 29.56 -30.77
N VAL A 362 -16.34 29.60 -30.48
CA VAL A 362 -17.39 29.90 -31.46
C VAL A 362 -18.55 30.58 -30.72
N ASN A 363 -18.68 31.90 -30.87
CA ASN A 363 -19.96 32.60 -30.67
C ASN A 363 -20.64 32.72 -32.04
N PRO A 364 -21.94 32.42 -32.19
CA PRO A 364 -22.63 32.56 -33.46
C PRO A 364 -23.15 34.00 -33.67
N THR A 365 -22.60 34.71 -34.66
CA THR A 365 -23.17 35.96 -35.19
C THR A 365 -24.20 35.66 -36.29
N LYS A 366 -25.19 36.55 -36.45
CA LYS A 366 -26.28 36.43 -37.42
C LYS A 366 -25.94 37.14 -38.73
N ASN A 367 -26.29 36.55 -39.88
CA ASN A 367 -27.05 37.12 -41.02
C ASN A 367 -26.85 36.27 -42.31
N GLY A 368 -27.83 36.26 -43.23
CA GLY A 368 -27.94 35.33 -44.38
C GLY A 368 -27.25 35.80 -45.69
N PRO A 369 -27.69 35.38 -46.91
CA PRO A 369 -28.93 34.64 -47.25
C PRO A 369 -28.80 33.45 -48.26
N THR A 370 -29.92 32.71 -48.39
CA THR A 370 -30.42 31.94 -49.56
C THR A 370 -29.51 31.24 -50.58
N SER A 371 -29.65 29.91 -50.69
CA SER A 371 -29.97 29.22 -51.97
C SER A 371 -30.45 27.77 -51.70
N SER A 372 -31.16 27.16 -52.65
CA SER A 372 -32.02 25.98 -52.45
C SER A 372 -31.42 24.65 -52.94
N SER A 373 -31.55 23.57 -52.17
CA SER A 373 -31.82 22.21 -52.67
C SER A 373 -32.17 21.22 -51.53
N ASN A 374 -32.85 20.12 -51.87
CA ASN A 374 -33.54 19.22 -50.93
C ASN A 374 -32.61 18.35 -50.06
N SER A 375 -32.38 18.75 -48.81
CA SER A 375 -31.94 17.82 -47.73
C SER A 375 -32.44 18.18 -46.31
N GLY A 376 -33.49 19.03 -46.22
CA GLY A 376 -33.87 19.80 -45.02
C GLY A 376 -34.38 19.04 -43.77
N GLY A 377 -34.35 17.71 -43.78
CA GLY A 377 -34.67 16.84 -42.65
C GLY A 377 -33.46 16.58 -41.74
N ASN A 378 -32.52 15.73 -42.18
CA ASN A 378 -31.45 15.20 -41.34
C ASN A 378 -30.55 16.28 -40.70
N ASN A 379 -30.24 17.37 -41.41
CA ASN A 379 -29.38 18.44 -40.86
C ASN A 379 -29.98 19.16 -39.65
N ARG A 380 -31.31 19.31 -39.57
CA ARG A 380 -31.96 19.95 -38.39
C ARG A 380 -31.95 19.04 -37.16
N PHE A 381 -32.13 17.74 -37.34
CA PHE A 381 -32.07 16.76 -36.24
C PHE A 381 -30.63 16.57 -35.71
N ALA A 382 -29.63 16.49 -36.59
CA ALA A 382 -28.23 16.39 -36.19
C ALA A 382 -27.76 17.65 -35.42
N SER A 383 -28.19 18.84 -35.86
CA SER A 383 -27.98 20.11 -35.15
C SER A 383 -28.54 20.08 -33.73
N LEU A 384 -29.81 19.67 -33.56
CA LEU A 384 -30.47 19.62 -32.25
C LEU A 384 -29.82 18.60 -31.29
N PHE A 385 -29.43 17.42 -31.80
CA PHE A 385 -28.74 16.41 -31.01
C PHE A 385 -27.39 16.93 -30.49
N ASN A 386 -26.60 17.57 -31.36
CA ASN A 386 -25.32 18.16 -30.98
C ASN A 386 -25.48 19.33 -29.99
N ALA A 387 -26.55 20.13 -30.11
CA ALA A 387 -26.86 21.18 -29.14
C ALA A 387 -27.19 20.60 -27.73
N LEU A 388 -27.98 19.53 -27.65
CA LEU A 388 -28.27 18.84 -26.38
C LEU A 388 -27.02 18.17 -25.80
N LYS A 389 -26.19 17.55 -26.65
CA LYS A 389 -24.88 16.99 -26.27
C LYS A 389 -23.99 18.06 -25.62
N GLY A 390 -23.91 19.24 -26.22
CA GLY A 390 -23.17 20.39 -25.66
C GLY A 390 -23.74 20.86 -24.31
N GLN A 391 -25.07 20.93 -24.17
CA GLN A 391 -25.72 21.27 -22.91
C GLN A 391 -25.43 20.23 -21.81
N TYR A 392 -25.43 18.93 -22.14
CA TYR A 392 -25.10 17.87 -21.20
C TYR A 392 -23.65 17.97 -20.72
N LEU A 393 -22.68 18.11 -21.64
CA LEU A 393 -21.27 18.28 -21.29
C LEU A 393 -21.03 19.51 -20.41
N ALA A 394 -21.65 20.66 -20.74
CA ALA A 394 -21.57 21.87 -19.92
C ALA A 394 -22.22 21.70 -18.53
N ASN A 395 -23.24 20.86 -18.40
CA ASN A 395 -23.82 20.51 -17.10
C ASN A 395 -22.86 19.62 -16.29
N THR A 396 -22.28 18.58 -16.90
CA THR A 396 -21.29 17.69 -16.26
C THR A 396 -20.06 18.46 -15.78
N GLU A 397 -19.54 19.41 -16.56
CA GLU A 397 -18.42 20.27 -16.14
C GLU A 397 -18.80 21.15 -14.92
N LYS A 398 -20.02 21.71 -14.89
CA LYS A 398 -20.53 22.47 -13.73
C LYS A 398 -20.65 21.57 -12.50
N GLN A 399 -21.15 20.34 -12.66
CA GLN A 399 -21.24 19.34 -11.58
C GLN A 399 -19.86 18.97 -11.03
N HIS A 400 -18.86 18.76 -11.90
CA HIS A 400 -17.48 18.50 -11.48
C HIS A 400 -16.91 19.66 -10.64
N LYS A 401 -17.05 20.91 -11.11
CA LYS A 401 -16.61 22.12 -10.37
C LYS A 401 -17.32 22.27 -9.01
N LEU A 402 -18.58 21.86 -8.90
CA LEU A 402 -19.31 21.85 -7.62
C LEU A 402 -18.78 20.76 -6.67
N ARG A 403 -18.49 19.54 -7.16
CA ARG A 403 -17.87 18.46 -6.37
C ARG A 403 -16.47 18.82 -5.87
N GLU A 404 -15.68 19.55 -6.67
CA GLU A 404 -14.37 20.08 -6.26
C GLU A 404 -14.48 21.18 -5.18
N LYS A 405 -15.50 22.04 -5.25
CA LYS A 405 -15.79 23.01 -4.18
C LYS A 405 -16.24 22.32 -2.89
N LEU A 406 -17.09 21.29 -3.00
CA LEU A 406 -17.53 20.50 -1.85
C LEU A 406 -16.35 19.80 -1.19
N LEU A 407 -15.46 19.17 -1.97
CA LEU A 407 -14.20 18.60 -1.51
C LEU A 407 -13.41 19.59 -0.63
N LYS A 408 -13.17 20.82 -1.11
CA LYS A 408 -12.38 21.84 -0.39
C LYS A 408 -13.06 22.27 0.90
N ALA A 409 -14.37 22.55 0.87
CA ALA A 409 -15.14 22.90 2.07
C ALA A 409 -15.12 21.78 3.13
N ASN A 410 -15.15 20.51 2.70
CA ASN A 410 -15.09 19.36 3.61
C ASN A 410 -13.74 19.25 4.33
N HIS A 411 -12.64 19.54 3.62
CA HIS A 411 -11.29 19.50 4.19
C HIS A 411 -11.12 20.60 5.24
N GLU A 412 -11.52 21.82 4.88
CA GLU A 412 -11.46 22.96 5.79
C GLU A 412 -12.32 22.73 7.04
N ALA A 413 -13.55 22.22 6.88
CA ALA A 413 -14.43 21.92 7.99
C ALA A 413 -13.81 20.89 8.96
N TYR A 414 -13.18 19.83 8.44
CA TYR A 414 -12.50 18.84 9.26
C TYR A 414 -11.31 19.44 10.04
N ASP A 415 -10.45 20.22 9.38
CA ASP A 415 -9.30 20.84 10.06
C ASP A 415 -9.71 21.86 11.13
N VAL A 416 -10.76 22.65 10.88
CA VAL A 416 -11.33 23.61 11.85
C VAL A 416 -11.99 22.87 13.02
N GLU A 417 -12.79 21.83 12.76
CA GLU A 417 -13.43 21.03 13.82
C GLU A 417 -12.41 20.36 14.74
N MET A 418 -11.37 19.75 14.17
CA MET A 418 -10.31 19.12 14.97
C MET A 418 -9.52 20.14 15.80
N SER A 419 -9.34 21.36 15.29
CA SER A 419 -8.73 22.48 16.03
C SER A 419 -9.63 22.91 17.19
N ARG A 420 -10.93 23.13 16.93
CA ARG A 420 -11.93 23.52 17.93
C ARG A 420 -12.03 22.51 19.06
N MET A 421 -12.13 21.22 18.74
CA MET A 421 -12.16 20.15 19.74
C MET A 421 -10.93 20.17 20.67
N SER A 422 -9.75 20.44 20.11
CA SER A 422 -8.51 20.52 20.89
C SER A 422 -8.50 21.74 21.82
N LYS A 423 -8.95 22.91 21.34
CA LYS A 423 -9.04 24.13 22.17
C LYS A 423 -10.11 24.01 23.26
N MET A 424 -11.27 23.43 22.93
CA MET A 424 -12.34 23.17 23.90
C MET A 424 -11.89 22.22 25.03
N ALA A 425 -11.11 21.18 24.72
CA ALA A 425 -10.58 20.27 25.73
C ALA A 425 -9.65 20.99 26.75
N ILE A 426 -8.88 21.99 26.32
CA ILE A 426 -8.09 22.85 27.22
C ILE A 426 -9.02 23.66 28.12
N LEU A 427 -10.02 24.33 27.53
CA LEU A 427 -10.95 25.20 28.26
C LEU A 427 -11.75 24.42 29.32
N THR A 428 -12.35 23.29 28.97
CA THR A 428 -13.08 22.43 29.92
C THR A 428 -12.19 21.92 31.06
N ALA A 429 -10.91 21.67 30.79
CA ALA A 429 -9.97 21.23 31.83
C ALA A 429 -9.56 22.38 32.77
N TRP A 430 -9.34 23.58 32.23
CA TRP A 430 -9.09 24.79 33.02
C TRP A 430 -10.29 25.11 33.93
N GLU A 431 -11.51 25.08 33.39
CA GLU A 431 -12.76 25.29 34.15
C GLU A 431 -12.98 24.24 35.26
N LYS A 432 -12.40 23.05 35.11
CA LYS A 432 -12.49 21.96 36.09
C LYS A 432 -11.42 22.02 37.19
N HIS A 433 -10.23 22.51 36.89
CA HIS A 433 -9.07 22.46 37.81
C HIS A 433 -8.69 23.81 38.43
N ASN A 434 -8.98 24.94 37.78
CA ASN A 434 -8.60 26.29 38.23
C ASN A 434 -9.84 27.20 38.39
N LYS A 435 -10.66 26.97 39.43
CA LYS A 435 -11.78 27.87 39.73
C LYS A 435 -11.45 29.06 40.63
N GLU A 436 -10.29 29.08 41.31
CA GLU A 436 -10.06 30.02 42.42
C GLU A 436 -8.79 30.89 42.42
N ALA A 437 -7.67 30.55 41.73
CA ALA A 437 -6.41 31.32 41.95
C ALA A 437 -5.34 31.27 40.82
N ASP A 438 -5.56 31.86 39.64
CA ASP A 438 -4.44 32.19 38.74
C ASP A 438 -4.76 33.30 37.71
N GLU A 439 -4.65 34.58 38.11
CA GLU A 439 -4.78 35.75 37.19
C GLU A 439 -3.82 35.65 35.99
N LYS A 440 -2.66 35.01 36.20
CA LYS A 440 -1.54 34.85 35.27
C LYS A 440 -1.91 34.26 33.90
N TYR A 441 -3.02 33.52 33.80
CA TYR A 441 -3.44 32.86 32.56
C TYR A 441 -4.80 33.33 32.01
N SER A 442 -5.44 34.32 32.66
CA SER A 442 -6.77 34.83 32.27
C SER A 442 -6.82 35.25 30.80
N ASP A 443 -5.91 36.14 30.37
CA ASP A 443 -5.82 36.64 29.00
C ASP A 443 -5.60 35.54 27.94
N VAL A 444 -4.97 34.42 28.32
CA VAL A 444 -4.70 33.29 27.40
C VAL A 444 -5.97 32.47 27.22
N ILE A 445 -6.73 32.29 28.30
CA ILE A 445 -8.02 31.59 28.30
C ILE A 445 -9.09 32.42 27.59
N GLU A 446 -9.14 33.73 27.78
CA GLU A 446 -10.06 34.61 27.06
C GLU A 446 -9.79 34.60 25.55
N ARG A 447 -8.52 34.72 25.14
CA ARG A 447 -8.12 34.55 23.73
C ARG A 447 -8.52 33.17 23.18
N LEU A 448 -8.34 32.09 23.94
CA LEU A 448 -8.77 30.74 23.54
C LEU A 448 -10.30 30.62 23.39
N LYS A 449 -11.10 31.34 24.19
CA LYS A 449 -12.56 31.37 24.06
C LYS A 449 -12.97 32.08 22.76
N VAL A 450 -12.40 33.25 22.47
CA VAL A 450 -12.63 33.99 21.20
C VAL A 450 -12.26 33.12 19.99
N ASP A 451 -11.07 32.50 20.04
CA ASP A 451 -10.58 31.57 19.01
C ASP A 451 -11.52 30.38 18.75
N VAL A 452 -12.24 29.89 19.77
CA VAL A 452 -13.24 28.82 19.62
C VAL A 452 -14.51 29.36 18.98
N THR A 453 -15.01 30.52 19.42
CA THR A 453 -16.23 31.13 18.83
C THR A 453 -16.04 31.51 17.36
N ASP A 454 -14.84 31.93 16.96
CA ASP A 454 -14.49 32.17 15.55
C ASP A 454 -14.49 30.85 14.75
N GLN A 455 -13.96 29.77 15.32
CA GLN A 455 -13.95 28.45 14.68
C GLN A 455 -15.37 27.86 14.56
N GLU A 456 -16.25 28.08 15.53
CA GLU A 456 -17.67 27.71 15.44
C GLU A 456 -18.41 28.50 14.37
N THR A 457 -18.18 29.82 14.32
CA THR A 457 -18.71 30.68 13.26
C THR A 457 -18.23 30.23 11.87
N ARG A 458 -16.95 29.84 11.75
CA ARG A 458 -16.40 29.32 10.49
C ARG A 458 -17.02 27.97 10.11
N LEU A 459 -17.25 27.07 11.05
CA LEU A 459 -17.95 25.80 10.80
C LEU A 459 -19.39 26.02 10.34
N ALA A 460 -20.11 26.99 10.91
CA ALA A 460 -21.46 27.35 10.47
C ALA A 460 -21.47 27.88 9.02
N GLN A 461 -20.53 28.74 8.65
CA GLN A 461 -20.35 29.21 7.26
C GLN A 461 -20.07 28.06 6.29
N LEU A 462 -19.18 27.13 6.65
CA LEU A 462 -18.82 25.98 5.83
C LEU A 462 -20.00 25.00 5.67
N HIS A 463 -20.81 24.83 6.72
CA HIS A 463 -22.05 24.06 6.67
C HIS A 463 -23.09 24.68 5.73
N GLU A 464 -23.28 26.00 5.79
CA GLU A 464 -24.20 26.71 4.89
C GLU A 464 -23.73 26.65 3.42
N LEU A 465 -22.42 26.82 3.17
CA LEU A 465 -21.79 26.65 1.86
C LEU A 465 -22.01 25.24 1.31
N ARG A 466 -21.83 24.20 2.14
CA ARG A 466 -22.12 22.82 1.78
C ARG A 466 -23.58 22.64 1.35
N LEU A 467 -24.55 23.14 2.12
CA LEU A 467 -25.98 23.04 1.76
C LEU A 467 -26.30 23.72 0.42
N LYS A 468 -25.70 24.89 0.16
CA LYS A 468 -25.81 25.59 -1.14
C LYS A 468 -25.25 24.73 -2.28
N ILE A 469 -24.11 24.07 -2.08
CA ILE A 469 -23.49 23.18 -3.09
C ILE A 469 -24.34 21.91 -3.31
N GLU A 470 -24.79 21.23 -2.25
CA GLU A 470 -25.68 20.06 -2.37
C GLU A 470 -26.95 20.38 -3.17
N LYS A 471 -27.58 21.54 -2.90
CA LYS A 471 -28.77 22.00 -3.63
C LYS A 471 -28.48 22.25 -5.12
N ALA A 472 -27.28 22.75 -5.45
CA ALA A 472 -26.84 22.95 -6.84
C ALA A 472 -26.47 21.64 -7.55
N LEU A 473 -25.96 20.64 -6.82
CA LEU A 473 -25.71 19.30 -7.35
C LEU A 473 -27.03 18.62 -7.74
N ARG A 474 -28.03 18.56 -6.84
CA ARG A 474 -29.34 17.92 -7.14
C ARG A 474 -30.01 18.51 -8.38
N LYS A 475 -30.06 19.85 -8.48
CA LYS A 475 -30.60 20.55 -9.65
C LYS A 475 -29.87 20.19 -10.96
N GLY A 476 -28.56 20.00 -10.92
CA GLY A 476 -27.80 19.60 -12.12
C GLY A 476 -28.00 18.13 -12.49
N GLU A 477 -28.27 17.25 -11.53
CA GLU A 477 -28.66 15.86 -11.83
C GLU A 477 -30.06 15.76 -12.43
N GLU A 478 -31.03 16.57 -11.95
CA GLU A 478 -32.35 16.72 -12.57
C GLU A 478 -32.25 17.21 -14.02
N VAL A 479 -31.46 18.25 -14.27
CA VAL A 479 -31.16 18.76 -15.63
C VAL A 479 -30.46 17.69 -16.47
N GLY A 480 -29.52 16.95 -15.90
CA GLY A 480 -28.80 15.85 -16.57
C GLY A 480 -29.75 14.76 -17.07
N LYS A 481 -30.67 14.29 -16.20
CA LYS A 481 -31.71 13.31 -16.55
C LYS A 481 -32.67 13.83 -17.62
N SER A 482 -33.07 15.11 -17.54
CA SER A 482 -33.91 15.74 -18.57
C SER A 482 -33.23 15.80 -19.94
N LEU A 483 -31.94 16.15 -19.97
CA LEU A 483 -31.14 16.17 -21.19
C LEU A 483 -30.91 14.76 -21.75
N GLU A 484 -30.63 13.77 -20.90
CA GLU A 484 -30.53 12.36 -21.29
C GLU A 484 -31.80 11.87 -22.00
N SER A 485 -32.97 12.02 -21.37
CA SER A 485 -34.25 11.57 -21.94
C SER A 485 -34.50 12.20 -23.31
N ARG A 486 -34.18 13.49 -23.48
CA ARG A 486 -34.31 14.21 -24.75
C ARG A 486 -33.30 13.73 -25.80
N MET A 487 -32.06 13.43 -25.41
CA MET A 487 -31.04 12.87 -26.31
C MET A 487 -31.42 11.46 -26.76
N ARG A 488 -31.88 10.59 -25.85
CA ARG A 488 -32.34 9.23 -26.17
C ARG A 488 -33.56 9.24 -27.11
N ALA A 489 -34.51 10.13 -26.90
CA ALA A 489 -35.69 10.29 -27.78
C ALA A 489 -35.33 10.76 -29.20
N LEU A 490 -34.17 11.40 -29.39
CA LEU A 490 -33.69 11.88 -30.70
C LEU A 490 -32.69 10.93 -31.38
N ALA A 491 -32.13 9.95 -30.67
CA ALA A 491 -31.11 9.04 -31.17
C ALA A 491 -31.71 7.97 -32.10
N LYS A 492 -31.47 8.10 -33.40
CA LYS A 492 -31.97 7.18 -34.44
C LYS A 492 -30.95 6.14 -34.89
N ASP A 493 -29.66 6.50 -34.86
CA ASP A 493 -28.53 5.63 -35.22
C ASP A 493 -27.99 4.89 -33.98
N PRO A 494 -27.70 3.58 -34.03
CA PRO A 494 -26.92 2.86 -33.01
C PRO A 494 -25.71 3.65 -32.48
N ASN A 495 -24.92 4.26 -33.35
CA ASN A 495 -23.72 5.05 -32.97
C ASN A 495 -24.08 6.23 -32.05
N GLN A 496 -25.26 6.84 -32.23
CA GLN A 496 -25.71 7.94 -31.38
C GLN A 496 -26.11 7.46 -29.97
N LYS A 497 -26.66 6.24 -29.87
CA LYS A 497 -27.00 5.62 -28.59
C LYS A 497 -25.74 5.25 -27.80
N GLU A 498 -24.75 4.65 -28.46
CA GLU A 498 -23.44 4.36 -27.85
C GLU A 498 -22.75 5.64 -27.34
N VAL A 499 -22.80 6.74 -28.11
CA VAL A 499 -22.25 8.03 -27.67
C VAL A 499 -22.97 8.59 -26.44
N ILE A 500 -24.30 8.41 -26.31
CA ILE A 500 -25.04 8.76 -25.10
C ILE A 500 -24.55 7.91 -23.93
N ASP A 501 -24.56 6.58 -24.07
CA ASP A 501 -24.22 5.65 -22.99
C ASP A 501 -22.78 5.84 -22.51
N PHE A 502 -21.84 6.09 -23.43
CA PHE A 502 -20.46 6.44 -23.09
C PHE A 502 -20.37 7.76 -22.32
N MET A 503 -21.10 8.80 -22.74
CA MET A 503 -21.10 10.10 -22.04
C MET A 503 -21.70 10.03 -20.64
N LEU A 504 -22.79 9.28 -20.47
CA LEU A 504 -23.40 9.04 -19.15
C LEU A 504 -22.45 8.27 -18.24
N LYS A 505 -21.82 7.20 -18.75
CA LYS A 505 -20.91 6.39 -17.95
C LYS A 505 -19.63 7.15 -17.58
N MET A 506 -19.08 7.96 -18.48
CA MET A 506 -17.98 8.88 -18.15
C MET A 506 -18.39 9.88 -17.06
N GLY A 507 -19.56 10.51 -17.16
CA GLY A 507 -20.06 11.44 -16.14
C GLY A 507 -20.28 10.79 -14.77
N GLN A 508 -20.74 9.53 -14.74
CA GLN A 508 -20.88 8.74 -13.52
C GLN A 508 -19.50 8.41 -12.91
N ILE A 509 -18.57 7.90 -13.72
CA ILE A 509 -17.20 7.54 -13.27
C ILE A 509 -16.46 8.76 -12.73
N ASP A 510 -16.58 9.93 -13.36
CA ASP A 510 -15.95 11.16 -12.87
C ASP A 510 -16.55 11.64 -11.53
N ALA A 511 -17.86 11.42 -11.31
CA ALA A 511 -18.52 11.71 -10.04
C ALA A 511 -18.05 10.76 -8.92
N GLU A 512 -18.02 9.44 -9.19
CA GLU A 512 -17.53 8.40 -8.27
C GLU A 512 -16.05 8.63 -7.91
N LYS A 513 -15.21 8.94 -8.90
CA LYS A 513 -13.79 9.27 -8.73
C LYS A 513 -13.57 10.49 -7.83
N MET A 514 -14.39 11.54 -7.96
CA MET A 514 -14.34 12.70 -7.06
C MET A 514 -14.76 12.37 -5.63
N ALA A 515 -15.72 11.46 -5.44
CA ALA A 515 -16.13 10.98 -4.13
C ALA A 515 -15.02 10.16 -3.44
N ILE A 516 -14.44 9.19 -4.14
CA ILE A 516 -13.31 8.38 -3.65
C ILE A 516 -12.09 9.25 -3.32
N PHE A 517 -11.79 10.26 -4.16
CA PHE A 517 -10.69 11.20 -3.90
C PHE A 517 -10.94 12.01 -2.61
N SER A 518 -12.18 12.41 -2.39
CA SER A 518 -12.64 13.17 -1.23
C SER A 518 -12.54 12.38 0.07
N ASP A 519 -13.01 11.12 0.08
CA ASP A 519 -12.89 10.21 1.24
C ASP A 519 -11.41 9.93 1.57
N SER A 520 -10.64 9.58 0.54
CA SER A 520 -9.19 9.28 0.68
C SER A 520 -8.41 10.46 1.26
N ALA A 521 -8.83 11.68 0.97
CA ALA A 521 -8.13 12.88 1.40
C ALA A 521 -8.51 13.30 2.84
N LEU A 522 -9.79 13.15 3.25
CA LEU A 522 -10.19 13.25 4.66
C LEU A 522 -9.54 12.17 5.52
N GLN A 523 -9.44 10.93 5.03
CA GLN A 523 -8.78 9.84 5.75
C GLN A 523 -7.28 10.14 5.97
N ARG A 524 -6.60 10.73 4.97
CA ARG A 524 -5.21 11.21 5.15
C ARG A 524 -5.08 12.30 6.22
N LEU A 525 -6.04 13.23 6.32
CA LEU A 525 -6.03 14.24 7.38
C LEU A 525 -6.18 13.60 8.77
N ARG A 526 -7.14 12.67 8.95
CA ARG A 526 -7.30 11.92 10.22
C ARG A 526 -6.03 11.16 10.60
N LEU A 527 -5.47 10.39 9.66
CA LEU A 527 -4.24 9.62 9.89
C LEU A 527 -3.06 10.51 10.29
N ARG A 528 -2.82 11.63 9.58
CA ARG A 528 -1.74 12.57 9.91
C ARG A 528 -1.90 13.17 11.32
N LYS A 529 -3.13 13.46 11.75
CA LYS A 529 -3.39 13.99 13.10
C LYS A 529 -3.26 12.90 14.18
N GLN A 530 -3.63 11.65 13.87
CA GLN A 530 -3.38 10.49 14.75
C GLN A 530 -1.88 10.21 14.88
N GLU A 531 -1.10 10.27 13.79
CA GLU A 531 0.35 10.11 13.80
C GLU A 531 1.04 11.20 14.65
N ASN A 532 0.66 12.46 14.46
CA ASN A 532 1.11 13.56 15.33
C ASN A 532 0.74 13.33 16.82
N SER A 533 -0.41 12.72 17.09
CA SER A 533 -0.84 12.37 18.46
C SER A 533 0.03 11.24 19.05
N LEU A 534 0.36 10.23 18.24
CA LEU A 534 1.25 9.12 18.63
C LEU A 534 2.69 9.59 18.87
N GLN A 535 3.22 10.50 18.05
CA GLN A 535 4.55 11.09 18.27
C GLN A 535 4.62 11.85 19.60
N LYS A 536 3.54 12.54 20.01
CA LYS A 536 3.47 13.18 21.34
C LYS A 536 3.42 12.15 22.49
N ILE A 537 2.70 11.04 22.32
CA ILE A 537 2.70 9.91 23.27
C ILE A 537 4.11 9.33 23.41
N GLN A 538 4.80 9.05 22.30
CA GLN A 538 6.15 8.48 22.32
C GLN A 538 7.18 9.42 22.97
N LYS A 539 7.08 10.74 22.74
CA LYS A 539 7.95 11.72 23.45
C LYS A 539 7.67 11.75 24.94
N TYR A 540 6.40 11.72 25.35
CA TYR A 540 6.05 11.60 26.76
C TYR A 540 6.58 10.32 27.40
N GLU A 541 6.43 9.16 26.74
CA GLU A 541 6.98 7.88 27.19
C GLU A 541 8.51 7.96 27.33
N GLN A 542 9.22 8.51 26.34
CA GLN A 542 10.68 8.66 26.40
C GLN A 542 11.18 9.56 27.54
N ILE A 543 10.49 10.67 27.82
CA ILE A 543 10.89 11.58 28.91
C ILE A 543 10.49 11.01 30.27
N ALA A 544 9.36 10.30 30.37
CA ALA A 544 9.00 9.56 31.57
C ALA A 544 10.03 8.44 31.87
N ASP A 545 10.44 7.67 30.86
CA ASP A 545 11.46 6.64 30.99
C ASP A 545 12.83 7.24 31.37
N LYS A 546 13.20 8.42 30.84
CA LYS A 546 14.41 9.16 31.28
C LYS A 546 14.35 9.47 32.77
N LEU A 547 13.30 10.15 33.23
CA LEU A 547 13.12 10.56 34.63
C LEU A 547 13.02 9.39 35.62
N ILE A 548 12.58 8.21 35.16
CA ILE A 548 12.54 6.99 35.97
C ILE A 548 13.91 6.31 36.09
N ASN A 549 14.80 6.51 35.10
CA ASN A 549 16.12 5.86 35.04
C ASN A 549 17.29 6.79 35.38
N SER A 550 17.05 8.10 35.56
CA SER A 550 17.99 9.04 36.16
C SER A 550 17.84 9.05 37.68
N ASP A 551 18.94 8.92 38.41
CA ASP A 551 18.96 9.31 39.82
C ASP A 551 18.76 10.84 39.91
N ASP A 552 17.92 11.29 40.86
CA ASP A 552 17.66 12.72 41.07
C ASP A 552 18.88 13.40 41.71
N ASP A 553 19.79 13.87 40.85
CA ASP A 553 21.05 14.52 41.22
C ASP A 553 20.90 16.02 41.51
N GLY A 554 19.67 16.55 41.45
CA GLY A 554 19.39 17.99 41.57
C GLY A 554 19.98 18.82 40.43
N SER A 555 20.40 18.22 39.32
CA SER A 555 20.98 18.93 38.20
C SER A 555 19.96 19.80 37.46
N ASN A 556 20.47 20.85 36.84
CA ASN A 556 19.71 21.77 36.00
C ASN A 556 19.20 21.10 34.70
N ASP A 557 19.52 19.81 34.45
CA ASP A 557 18.99 19.02 33.35
C ASP A 557 17.86 18.08 33.80
N HIS A 558 17.90 17.55 35.03
CA HIS A 558 16.76 16.80 35.60
C HIS A 558 15.52 17.69 35.74
N GLU A 559 15.67 18.93 36.20
CA GLU A 559 14.57 19.92 36.27
C GLU A 559 14.01 20.25 34.87
N LYS A 560 14.86 20.34 33.83
CA LYS A 560 14.39 20.57 32.44
C LYS A 560 13.58 19.38 31.92
N ASP A 561 14.08 18.15 32.08
CA ASP A 561 13.36 16.94 31.67
C ASP A 561 12.03 16.83 32.46
N TYR A 562 11.98 17.25 33.72
CA TYR A 562 10.74 17.30 34.51
C TYR A 562 9.74 18.36 34.01
N GLN A 563 10.20 19.55 33.62
CA GLN A 563 9.35 20.57 33.00
C GLN A 563 8.84 20.12 31.62
N GLU A 564 9.68 19.50 30.78
CA GLU A 564 9.23 18.90 29.52
C GLU A 564 8.20 17.79 29.76
N TYR A 565 8.42 16.91 30.74
CA TYR A 565 7.46 15.89 31.14
C TYR A 565 6.09 16.50 31.51
N ARG A 566 6.07 17.56 32.33
CA ARG A 566 4.81 18.26 32.69
C ARG A 566 4.12 18.86 31.46
N ILE A 567 4.87 19.46 30.54
CA ILE A 567 4.34 20.00 29.29
C ILE A 567 3.71 18.89 28.44
N PHE A 568 4.43 17.78 28.19
CA PHE A 568 3.91 16.68 27.40
C PHE A 568 2.72 15.98 28.08
N LYS A 569 2.75 15.78 29.41
CA LYS A 569 1.63 15.23 30.21
C LYS A 569 0.35 16.03 30.01
N ASN A 570 0.45 17.36 30.09
CA ASN A 570 -0.67 18.27 29.85
C ASN A 570 -1.12 18.22 28.38
N GLN A 571 -0.19 18.19 27.42
CA GLN A 571 -0.55 18.02 26.00
C GLN A 571 -1.28 16.70 25.71
N LEU A 572 -0.98 15.61 26.42
CA LEU A 572 -1.70 14.34 26.27
C LEU A 572 -3.15 14.43 26.76
N ASN A 573 -3.42 15.19 27.82
CA ASN A 573 -4.77 15.37 28.33
C ASN A 573 -5.64 16.22 27.40
N TYR A 574 -5.06 17.15 26.61
CA TYR A 574 -5.82 18.18 25.89
C TYR A 574 -5.72 18.13 24.35
N HIS A 575 -4.68 17.52 23.77
CA HIS A 575 -4.43 17.56 22.32
C HIS A 575 -4.49 16.19 21.61
N LEU A 576 -4.85 15.12 22.32
CA LEU A 576 -5.05 13.82 21.67
C LEU A 576 -6.44 13.76 21.03
N ILE A 577 -6.49 13.38 19.76
CA ILE A 577 -7.71 12.82 19.19
C ILE A 577 -8.04 11.54 19.97
N PRO A 578 -9.26 11.38 20.52
CA PRO A 578 -9.66 10.15 21.16
C PRO A 578 -9.49 8.98 20.19
N LEU A 579 -8.65 8.00 20.55
CA LEU A 579 -8.39 6.79 19.77
C LEU A 579 -9.57 5.79 19.84
N ARG A 580 -10.82 6.28 19.82
CA ARG A 580 -12.04 5.46 19.90
C ARG A 580 -12.85 5.54 18.61
N ARG A 581 -13.18 4.33 18.13
CA ARG A 581 -14.14 3.96 17.09
C ARG A 581 -13.86 4.46 15.67
N ASP A 582 -13.58 3.52 14.78
CA ASP A 582 -14.60 2.68 14.09
C ASP A 582 -15.75 3.40 13.35
N ALA A 583 -15.81 4.73 13.41
CA ALA A 583 -16.63 5.51 12.49
C ALA A 583 -15.86 5.69 11.16
N PRO A 584 -16.36 5.14 10.03
CA PRO A 584 -15.81 5.46 8.72
C PRO A 584 -16.01 6.95 8.39
N ILE A 585 -14.98 7.62 7.86
CA ILE A 585 -15.16 8.97 7.32
C ILE A 585 -15.68 8.87 5.90
N MET A 586 -17.00 8.93 5.75
CA MET A 586 -17.63 9.18 4.45
C MET A 586 -17.70 10.69 4.22
N SER A 587 -17.05 11.18 3.17
CA SER A 587 -17.19 12.58 2.77
C SER A 587 -18.59 12.84 2.19
N TRP A 588 -18.97 14.11 2.19
CA TRP A 588 -20.29 14.54 1.69
C TRP A 588 -20.49 14.25 0.20
N ASN A 589 -19.42 14.09 -0.60
CA ASN A 589 -19.53 13.62 -1.99
C ASN A 589 -20.05 12.16 -2.04
N SER A 590 -19.50 11.25 -1.23
CA SER A 590 -19.91 9.85 -1.17
C SER A 590 -21.30 9.68 -0.57
N GLN A 591 -21.62 10.42 0.50
CA GLN A 591 -22.97 10.43 1.09
C GLN A 591 -24.02 10.95 0.10
N PHE A 592 -23.68 11.94 -0.74
CA PHE A 592 -24.56 12.47 -1.77
C PHE A 592 -24.84 11.44 -2.87
N LEU A 593 -23.82 10.72 -3.35
CA LEU A 593 -23.99 9.66 -4.34
C LEU A 593 -24.77 8.46 -3.78
N ALA A 594 -24.46 7.99 -2.57
CA ALA A 594 -25.14 6.86 -1.94
C ALA A 594 -26.66 7.09 -1.77
N ARG A 595 -27.08 8.32 -1.45
CA ARG A 595 -28.51 8.71 -1.39
C ARG A 595 -29.24 8.61 -2.73
N ASN A 596 -28.50 8.67 -3.85
CA ASN A 596 -29.06 8.66 -5.20
C ASN A 596 -28.82 7.33 -5.96
N GLN A 597 -27.98 6.43 -5.44
CA GLN A 597 -27.70 5.09 -5.99
C GLN A 597 -27.47 4.06 -4.86
N PRO A 598 -28.53 3.41 -4.33
CA PRO A 598 -28.45 2.68 -3.06
C PRO A 598 -27.60 1.39 -3.06
N ASN A 599 -27.48 0.68 -4.19
CA ASN A 599 -27.08 -0.75 -4.15
C ASN A 599 -25.65 -1.06 -4.63
N GLU A 600 -25.04 -0.23 -5.49
CA GLU A 600 -23.70 -0.52 -6.04
C GLU A 600 -22.58 0.16 -5.24
N LEU A 601 -22.76 1.43 -4.87
CA LEU A 601 -21.75 2.21 -4.15
C LEU A 601 -21.55 1.72 -2.70
N GLN A 602 -22.64 1.28 -2.05
CA GLN A 602 -22.62 0.78 -0.67
C GLN A 602 -21.72 -0.46 -0.55
N ASN A 603 -21.85 -1.42 -1.46
CA ASN A 603 -20.98 -2.61 -1.51
C ASN A 603 -19.50 -2.25 -1.75
N ALA A 604 -19.20 -1.28 -2.63
CA ALA A 604 -17.82 -0.84 -2.87
C ALA A 604 -17.21 -0.13 -1.65
N LEU A 605 -18.01 0.72 -0.97
CA LEU A 605 -17.61 1.40 0.27
C LEU A 605 -17.40 0.40 1.41
N ASP A 606 -18.31 -0.55 1.62
CA ASP A 606 -18.21 -1.54 2.69
C ASP A 606 -17.02 -2.50 2.47
N LEU A 607 -16.70 -2.86 1.22
CA LEU A 607 -15.44 -3.57 0.89
C LEU A 607 -14.19 -2.72 1.15
N GLN A 608 -14.22 -1.41 0.95
CA GLN A 608 -13.05 -0.55 1.19
C GLN A 608 -12.88 -0.20 2.68
N MET A 609 -13.97 -0.09 3.43
CA MET A 609 -13.99 0.22 4.85
C MET A 609 -13.65 -1.01 5.70
N SER A 610 -14.18 -2.20 5.39
CA SER A 610 -13.75 -3.45 6.05
C SER A 610 -12.24 -3.69 5.90
N ASN A 611 -11.68 -3.48 4.71
CA ASN A 611 -10.24 -3.58 4.45
C ASN A 611 -9.39 -2.51 5.17
N THR A 612 -9.94 -1.36 5.57
CA THR A 612 -9.23 -0.35 6.35
C THR A 612 -9.43 -0.49 7.86
N PHE A 613 -10.50 -1.14 8.33
CA PHE A 613 -10.69 -1.47 9.74
C PHE A 613 -9.76 -2.56 10.24
N SER A 614 -9.61 -3.66 9.49
CA SER A 614 -8.74 -4.78 9.88
C SER A 614 -7.25 -4.43 10.05
N ILE A 615 -6.81 -3.26 9.59
CA ILE A 615 -5.43 -2.76 9.80
C ILE A 615 -5.30 -2.00 11.12
N ASN A 616 -6.35 -1.32 11.57
CA ASN A 616 -6.33 -0.46 12.75
C ASN A 616 -6.65 -1.21 14.04
N ASP A 617 -7.52 -2.23 13.99
CA ASP A 617 -7.89 -3.03 15.18
C ASP A 617 -6.68 -3.70 15.85
N PHE A 618 -5.71 -4.15 15.06
CA PHE A 618 -4.48 -4.77 15.58
C PHE A 618 -3.63 -3.77 16.40
N GLN A 619 -3.47 -2.54 15.91
CA GLN A 619 -2.76 -1.48 16.63
C GLN A 619 -3.56 -1.00 17.86
N LEU A 620 -4.89 -0.97 17.79
CA LEU A 620 -5.75 -0.65 18.93
C LEU A 620 -5.75 -1.75 20.01
N GLU A 621 -5.71 -3.03 19.64
CA GLU A 621 -5.57 -4.16 20.58
C GLU A 621 -4.24 -4.09 21.34
N GLU A 622 -3.13 -3.85 20.63
CA GLU A 622 -1.80 -3.72 21.21
C GLU A 622 -1.74 -2.52 22.18
N GLN A 623 -2.41 -1.41 21.85
CA GLN A 623 -2.54 -0.25 22.75
C GLN A 623 -3.52 -0.47 23.91
N LYS A 624 -4.61 -1.23 23.75
CA LYS A 624 -5.49 -1.64 24.86
C LYS A 624 -4.75 -2.53 25.86
N LYS A 625 -3.89 -3.43 25.38
CA LYS A 625 -3.00 -4.26 26.21
C LYS A 625 -1.98 -3.40 26.97
N LYS A 626 -1.32 -2.43 26.30
CA LYS A 626 -0.40 -1.46 26.94
C LYS A 626 -1.09 -0.53 27.96
N ARG A 627 -2.30 -0.03 27.68
CA ARG A 627 -3.05 0.78 28.67
C ARG A 627 -3.39 0.00 29.93
N LYS A 628 -3.75 -1.28 29.81
CA LYS A 628 -4.02 -2.15 30.97
C LYS A 628 -2.77 -2.36 31.83
N SER A 629 -1.59 -2.55 31.25
CA SER A 629 -0.35 -2.67 32.05
C SER A 629 0.04 -1.37 32.78
N ILE A 630 -0.29 -0.20 32.23
CA ILE A 630 -0.01 1.10 32.87
C ILE A 630 -0.96 1.37 34.06
N THR A 631 -2.15 0.76 34.11
CA THR A 631 -3.09 0.92 35.25
C THR A 631 -2.75 0.00 36.43
N THR A 632 -1.65 -0.76 36.37
CA THR A 632 -1.25 -1.74 37.39
C THR A 632 0.24 -1.67 37.71
N VAL A 633 0.82 -0.47 37.68
CA VAL A 633 2.09 -0.19 38.36
C VAL A 633 1.74 0.36 39.74
N HIS A 634 1.99 -0.43 40.79
CA HIS A 634 1.97 0.09 42.15
C HIS A 634 3.11 1.10 42.30
N LEU A 635 2.76 2.36 42.56
CA LEU A 635 3.70 3.38 42.99
C LEU A 635 4.35 2.94 44.32
N PRO A 636 5.69 2.86 44.41
CA PRO A 636 6.35 2.81 45.70
C PRO A 636 6.05 4.12 46.43
N ARG A 637 5.53 4.04 47.66
CA ARG A 637 5.56 5.19 48.56
C ARG A 637 7.02 5.45 48.92
N LEU A 638 7.59 6.54 48.41
CA LEU A 638 8.84 7.09 48.96
C LEU A 638 8.57 7.50 50.40
N THR A 639 9.07 6.71 51.35
CA THR A 639 9.03 7.04 52.78
C THR A 639 10.05 8.12 53.06
N ASN A 640 9.55 9.31 53.37
CA ASN A 640 10.37 10.49 53.66
C ASN A 640 11.12 10.29 55.00
N THR A 641 12.45 10.39 54.99
CA THR A 641 13.28 10.38 56.21
C THR A 641 14.16 11.62 56.27
N GLY A 642 13.82 12.58 57.14
CA GLY A 642 14.79 13.57 57.64
C GLY A 642 14.38 15.05 57.64
N ALA A 643 13.70 15.47 58.71
CA ALA A 643 13.73 16.80 59.34
C ALA A 643 13.21 18.07 58.60
N GLY A 644 12.17 18.71 59.18
CA GLY A 644 11.72 20.07 58.85
C GLY A 644 10.22 20.31 59.05
N ALA A 645 9.79 20.64 60.27
CA ALA A 645 8.39 20.90 60.67
C ALA A 645 7.82 22.26 60.15
N PRO A 646 6.50 22.58 60.24
CA PRO A 646 5.45 21.91 61.02
C PRO A 646 4.15 21.54 60.27
N GLU A 647 3.26 20.85 61.01
CA GLU A 647 1.96 20.35 60.57
C GLU A 647 0.89 21.44 60.35
N VAL A 648 -0.01 21.19 59.40
CA VAL A 648 -1.43 21.60 59.48
C VAL A 648 -2.29 20.38 59.10
N GLN A 649 -2.99 19.83 60.09
CA GLN A 649 -4.12 18.90 59.92
C GLN A 649 -5.39 19.75 59.61
N SER A 650 -6.44 19.35 58.90
CA SER A 650 -6.92 18.06 58.36
C SER A 650 -7.72 18.31 57.03
N ASP A 651 -8.56 17.46 56.39
CA ASP A 651 -9.16 16.16 56.76
C ASP A 651 -9.66 15.32 55.54
N TYR A 652 -10.47 14.29 55.82
CA TYR A 652 -11.26 13.43 54.90
C TYR A 652 -12.17 14.16 53.87
N GLY A 653 -12.62 13.55 52.76
CA GLY A 653 -12.80 12.10 52.53
C GLY A 653 -13.16 11.66 51.10
N THR A 654 -13.85 10.52 51.00
CA THR A 654 -13.98 9.66 49.80
C THR A 654 -15.17 9.97 48.90
N ASP A 655 -15.10 9.55 47.62
CA ASP A 655 -16.03 8.54 47.05
C ASP A 655 -15.93 8.39 45.51
N ALA A 656 -15.98 7.13 45.03
CA ALA A 656 -16.37 6.77 43.67
C ALA A 656 -16.96 5.34 43.67
N PRO A 657 -18.07 5.07 42.95
CA PRO A 657 -18.97 3.98 43.31
C PRO A 657 -18.66 2.62 42.66
N SER A 658 -19.10 1.57 43.34
CA SER A 658 -19.14 0.19 42.85
C SER A 658 -20.40 -0.12 42.04
N THR A 659 -20.30 -1.06 41.09
CA THR A 659 -21.48 -1.81 40.61
C THR A 659 -21.12 -3.27 40.51
N ILE A 660 -21.83 -4.10 41.28
CA ILE A 660 -21.63 -5.55 41.40
C ILE A 660 -22.64 -6.27 40.51
N VAL A 661 -22.20 -7.30 39.80
CA VAL A 661 -23.08 -8.39 39.33
C VAL A 661 -22.53 -9.69 39.92
N LYS A 662 -23.36 -10.40 40.67
CA LYS A 662 -23.00 -11.65 41.37
C LYS A 662 -23.01 -12.85 40.41
N LEU A 663 -22.13 -13.82 40.66
CA LEU A 663 -22.27 -15.20 40.19
C LEU A 663 -22.72 -16.09 41.36
N PRO A 664 -23.48 -17.18 41.12
CA PRO A 664 -23.90 -18.11 42.16
C PRO A 664 -22.77 -19.10 42.56
N PRO A 665 -22.82 -19.68 43.77
CA PRO A 665 -21.77 -20.57 44.27
C PRO A 665 -21.93 -22.02 43.77
N ILE A 666 -20.81 -22.76 43.74
CA ILE A 666 -20.81 -24.22 43.69
C ILE A 666 -20.02 -24.71 44.91
N ASN A 667 -20.64 -25.60 45.69
CA ASN A 667 -20.13 -26.09 46.97
C ASN A 667 -18.90 -27.00 46.81
N ALA A 668 -18.13 -27.10 47.89
CA ALA A 668 -17.08 -28.10 48.07
C ALA A 668 -17.56 -29.28 48.92
N SER A 669 -16.86 -30.42 48.78
CA SER A 669 -16.79 -31.55 49.72
C SER A 669 -18.03 -32.48 49.81
N PRO A 670 -17.89 -33.72 50.33
CA PRO A 670 -16.70 -34.42 50.87
C PRO A 670 -16.17 -35.53 49.93
N VAL A 671 -15.05 -36.23 50.17
CA VAL A 671 -14.30 -36.55 51.41
C VAL A 671 -12.81 -36.25 51.21
#